data_AF-A0A943G8B1-F1
#
_entry.id   AF-A0A943G8B1-F1
#
_cell.length_a   1.000
_cell.length_b   1.000
_cell.length_c   1.000
_cell.angle_alpha   90.00
_cell.angle_beta   90.00
_cell.angle_gamma   90.00
#
_symmetry.space_group_name_H-M   'P 1'
#
loop_
_entity.id
_entity.type
_entity.pdbx_description
1 polymer ?
#
loop_
_entity_poly.entity_id
_entity_poly.type
_entity_poly.pdbx_seq_one_letter_code
_entity_poly.pdbx_strand_id
1 'polypeptide(L)'
;MIEKITVLDRRREYLAGTGFTPPDVVTFLNQKVRQILIEDDNIIFENYEKVQNIEKVKKFYKNTFILAKAYMSNGTEYYSDMDILKLIEERLKYGNEYFYNKESGNYGDIYGTEIEIPLMITDILILAENKIKEKVLKPVLETLEYFQPDPRYSAHHSSEFGFSKGADLAEAIKVFFLKGIISEDEEKIILALNTLSDVWEYKDDSFSTDRDGFYRDGSFISRSAADAGNEGEKIIHNAAEIFYLVKGTKYEKYIKGLTNFYEILFKSFEPFFFNGSFSDVAVSRKFSSYETGHRILNSMLLAGLSAPKEYQEKIWKIVKREIEKNKFYKYFENEKSPFFRSKMNELLSRDLETEEYKDQVIVFNNMDRVIKRNKNYSVGISMHSSKTGNYENVNGDNKKNWFTGDGAYLLYDEDYEQYENYWENIDPYYIPGTTEIKMDMENVDAERNFRTKFTERNMAGALKWHYYGAAGMDFVNWNEKLTSRKSWFFVSWGVIFAESNITGEGEVYTTILNRKFKDIPLIKADNTEVTEKETKVKLENLEIDGRTYIFYGRTEINIKIEKRGSYYFVKVWKEHGENPVNSSLVWAVVMKNNAVISDLREKFTVTITEDKHILKGEKCNYAVNWKAEEETQPFCVIYRKDDNRESRMYIKNY
;
A
#
# COMPACT_ATOMS: atom_id res chain seq x y z
N MET A 1 -10.19 1.02 -37.86
CA MET A 1 -9.23 -0.05 -38.21
C MET A 1 -7.82 0.23 -37.69
N ILE A 2 -7.11 1.28 -38.13
CA ILE A 2 -5.72 1.58 -37.69
C ILE A 2 -5.62 1.73 -36.15
N GLU A 3 -6.48 2.54 -35.54
CA GLU A 3 -6.46 2.79 -34.10
C GLU A 3 -6.64 1.53 -33.25
N LYS A 4 -7.56 0.64 -33.67
CA LYS A 4 -7.80 -0.66 -33.03
C LYS A 4 -6.54 -1.53 -33.08
N ILE A 5 -5.89 -1.60 -34.24
CA ILE A 5 -4.66 -2.39 -34.42
C ILE A 5 -3.58 -1.89 -33.46
N THR A 6 -3.37 -0.57 -33.39
CA THR A 6 -2.40 0.04 -32.47
C THR A 6 -2.66 -0.31 -30.99
N VAL A 7 -3.92 -0.21 -30.54
CA VAL A 7 -4.28 -0.56 -29.15
C VAL A 7 -4.04 -2.04 -28.87
N LEU A 8 -4.46 -2.92 -29.80
CA LEU A 8 -4.29 -4.37 -29.66
C LEU A 8 -2.80 -4.79 -29.68
N ASP A 9 -1.99 -4.19 -30.55
CA ASP A 9 -0.54 -4.43 -30.61
C ASP A 9 0.14 -4.04 -29.30
N ARG A 10 -0.22 -2.88 -28.73
CA ARG A 10 0.33 -2.44 -27.44
C ARG A 10 -0.12 -3.33 -26.29
N ARG A 11 -1.36 -3.83 -26.31
CA ARG A 11 -1.81 -4.79 -25.29
C ARG A 11 -1.04 -6.11 -25.41
N ARG A 12 -0.78 -6.60 -26.64
CA ARG A 12 0.10 -7.76 -26.86
C ARG A 12 1.52 -7.51 -26.37
N GLU A 13 2.11 -6.36 -26.69
CA GLU A 13 3.43 -5.95 -26.18
C GLU A 13 3.45 -5.91 -24.65
N TYR A 14 2.43 -5.34 -24.02
CA TYR A 14 2.34 -5.29 -22.56
C TYR A 14 2.29 -6.69 -21.93
N LEU A 15 1.51 -7.61 -22.52
CA LEU A 15 1.28 -8.95 -21.99
C LEU A 15 2.45 -9.91 -22.23
N ALA A 16 3.11 -9.84 -23.39
CA ALA A 16 4.11 -10.81 -23.85
C ALA A 16 5.49 -10.21 -24.20
N GLY A 17 5.61 -8.87 -24.26
CA GLY A 17 6.80 -8.16 -24.74
C GLY A 17 6.85 -8.03 -26.27
N THR A 18 7.79 -7.22 -26.75
CA THR A 18 8.16 -7.15 -28.18
C THR A 18 9.54 -7.77 -28.38
N GLY A 19 9.63 -8.83 -29.19
CA GLY A 19 10.92 -9.41 -29.56
C GLY A 19 11.50 -10.33 -28.49
N PHE A 20 12.51 -9.90 -27.74
CA PHE A 20 13.26 -10.77 -26.82
C PHE A 20 12.48 -11.06 -25.53
N THR A 21 12.06 -12.31 -25.35
CA THR A 21 11.55 -12.82 -24.07
C THR A 21 12.72 -13.34 -23.23
N PRO A 22 12.86 -12.93 -21.95
CA PRO A 22 13.95 -13.39 -21.10
C PRO A 22 13.99 -14.92 -20.94
N PRO A 23 15.18 -15.55 -20.87
CA PRO A 23 15.31 -17.00 -20.82
C PRO A 23 14.61 -17.68 -19.63
N ASP A 24 14.58 -17.03 -18.46
CA ASP A 24 13.87 -17.54 -17.28
C ASP A 24 12.34 -17.53 -17.48
N VAL A 25 11.82 -16.51 -18.15
CA VAL A 25 10.40 -16.40 -18.52
C VAL A 25 10.03 -17.44 -19.56
N VAL A 26 10.86 -17.64 -20.59
CA VAL A 26 10.69 -18.69 -21.60
C VAL A 26 10.65 -20.07 -20.94
N THR A 27 11.62 -20.35 -20.05
CA THR A 27 11.70 -21.61 -19.32
C THR A 27 10.44 -21.85 -18.49
N PHE A 28 9.98 -20.84 -17.76
CA PHE A 28 8.76 -20.90 -16.97
C PHE A 28 7.52 -21.19 -17.84
N LEU A 29 7.35 -20.47 -18.96
CA LEU A 29 6.22 -20.67 -19.86
C LEU A 29 6.23 -22.09 -20.46
N ASN A 30 7.38 -22.57 -20.95
CA ASN A 30 7.48 -23.93 -21.50
C ASN A 30 7.11 -24.99 -20.45
N GLN A 31 7.63 -24.86 -19.22
CA GLN A 31 7.29 -25.79 -18.13
C GLN A 31 5.79 -25.77 -17.80
N LYS A 32 5.17 -24.58 -17.75
CA LYS A 32 3.76 -24.45 -17.44
C LYS A 32 2.86 -24.98 -18.54
N VAL A 33 3.19 -24.76 -19.80
CA VAL A 33 2.43 -25.34 -20.92
C VAL A 33 2.49 -26.86 -20.86
N ARG A 34 3.66 -27.47 -20.69
CA ARG A 34 3.78 -28.93 -20.53
C ARG A 34 2.94 -29.47 -19.37
N GLN A 35 2.95 -28.77 -18.23
CA GLN A 35 2.10 -29.13 -17.08
C GLN A 35 0.61 -29.09 -17.46
N ILE A 36 0.18 -28.03 -18.15
CA ILE A 36 -1.22 -27.87 -18.59
C ILE A 36 -1.61 -28.98 -19.56
N LEU A 37 -0.76 -29.30 -20.55
CA LEU A 37 -1.03 -30.37 -21.51
C LEU A 37 -1.17 -31.74 -20.84
N ILE A 38 -0.34 -32.05 -19.84
CA ILE A 38 -0.47 -33.28 -19.05
C ILE A 38 -1.75 -33.28 -18.19
N GLU A 39 -2.09 -32.14 -17.57
CA GLU A 39 -3.34 -32.01 -16.82
C GLU A 39 -4.55 -32.22 -17.75
N ASP A 40 -4.52 -31.66 -18.96
CA ASP A 40 -5.59 -31.77 -19.96
C ASP A 40 -5.70 -33.17 -20.60
N ASP A 41 -4.59 -33.87 -20.86
CA ASP A 41 -4.59 -35.26 -21.39
C ASP A 41 -5.27 -36.25 -20.43
N ASN A 42 -5.26 -35.94 -19.13
CA ASN A 42 -5.95 -36.72 -18.10
C ASN A 42 -7.41 -36.26 -17.88
N ILE A 43 -7.87 -35.23 -18.59
CA ILE A 43 -9.21 -34.67 -18.49
C ILE A 43 -10.03 -35.14 -19.70
N ILE A 44 -10.97 -36.05 -19.45
CA ILE A 44 -12.08 -36.24 -20.38
C ILE A 44 -12.98 -35.02 -20.21
N PHE A 45 -12.98 -34.11 -21.20
CA PHE A 45 -13.84 -32.92 -21.24
C PHE A 45 -15.36 -33.24 -21.13
N GLU A 46 -15.77 -34.51 -21.08
CA GLU A 46 -17.17 -34.93 -20.91
C GLU A 46 -17.63 -35.03 -19.43
N ASN A 47 -16.73 -34.96 -18.44
CA ASN A 47 -17.05 -35.24 -17.02
C ASN A 47 -17.10 -34.03 -16.07
N TYR A 48 -17.08 -32.79 -16.58
CA TYR A 48 -17.42 -31.67 -15.72
C TYR A 48 -18.95 -31.49 -15.66
N GLU A 49 -19.56 -32.06 -14.61
CA GLU A 49 -20.82 -31.54 -14.08
C GLU A 49 -20.68 -30.01 -13.87
N LYS A 50 -21.76 -29.24 -14.11
CA LYS A 50 -21.80 -27.77 -13.95
C LYS A 50 -20.94 -27.33 -12.77
N VAL A 51 -19.78 -26.72 -13.06
CA VAL A 51 -18.83 -26.31 -12.02
C VAL A 51 -19.41 -25.13 -11.27
N GLN A 52 -19.88 -25.36 -10.04
CA GLN A 52 -20.34 -24.29 -9.13
C GLN A 52 -19.21 -23.70 -8.27
N ASN A 53 -17.94 -23.89 -8.65
CA ASN A 53 -16.78 -23.42 -7.90
C ASN A 53 -15.95 -22.44 -8.73
N ILE A 54 -16.00 -21.16 -8.36
CA ILE A 54 -15.30 -20.06 -9.06
C ILE A 54 -13.79 -20.28 -9.16
N GLU A 55 -13.14 -20.84 -8.14
CA GLU A 55 -11.68 -21.05 -8.14
C GLU A 55 -11.25 -22.06 -9.21
N LYS A 56 -12.09 -23.07 -9.51
CA LYS A 56 -11.84 -23.98 -10.63
C LYS A 56 -11.99 -23.27 -11.98
N VAL A 57 -12.99 -22.40 -12.13
CA VAL A 57 -13.20 -21.61 -13.34
C VAL A 57 -12.05 -20.62 -13.55
N LYS A 58 -11.61 -19.92 -12.49
CA LYS A 58 -10.43 -19.05 -12.50
C LYS A 58 -9.17 -19.81 -12.89
N LYS A 59 -8.90 -20.98 -12.29
CA LYS A 59 -7.76 -21.83 -12.68
C LYS A 59 -7.83 -22.22 -14.16
N PHE A 60 -9.01 -22.59 -14.65
CA PHE A 60 -9.20 -22.97 -16.05
C PHE A 60 -8.81 -21.85 -17.01
N TYR A 61 -9.33 -20.63 -16.80
CA TYR A 61 -9.00 -19.48 -17.65
C TYR A 61 -7.57 -18.99 -17.44
N LYS A 62 -7.02 -19.08 -16.23
CA LYS A 62 -5.60 -18.78 -15.96
C LYS A 62 -4.67 -19.70 -16.75
N ASN A 63 -4.98 -21.00 -16.82
CA ASN A 63 -4.23 -21.94 -17.65
C ASN A 63 -4.35 -21.60 -19.14
N THR A 64 -5.56 -21.28 -19.63
CA THR A 64 -5.76 -20.84 -21.02
C THR A 64 -4.98 -19.57 -21.35
N PHE A 65 -4.91 -18.63 -20.41
CA PHE A 65 -4.11 -17.41 -20.54
C PHE A 65 -2.60 -17.69 -20.62
N ILE A 66 -2.10 -18.65 -19.83
CA ILE A 66 -0.69 -19.09 -19.93
C ILE A 66 -0.40 -19.69 -21.32
N LEU A 67 -1.30 -20.53 -21.87
CA LEU A 67 -1.16 -21.04 -23.24
C LEU A 67 -1.08 -19.90 -24.25
N ALA A 68 -1.97 -18.90 -24.14
CA ALA A 68 -1.99 -17.73 -25.02
C ALA A 68 -0.71 -16.87 -24.90
N LYS A 69 -0.17 -16.72 -23.68
CA LYS A 69 1.12 -16.05 -23.47
C LYS A 69 2.26 -16.82 -24.12
N ALA A 70 2.31 -18.14 -23.96
CA ALA A 70 3.35 -18.97 -24.57
C ALA A 70 3.27 -18.92 -26.10
N TYR A 71 2.06 -18.96 -26.67
CA TYR A 71 1.81 -18.78 -28.11
C TYR A 71 2.40 -17.48 -28.66
N MET A 72 2.26 -16.38 -27.91
CA MET A 72 2.70 -15.05 -28.35
C MET A 72 4.18 -14.74 -28.02
N SER A 73 4.75 -15.39 -27.01
CA SER A 73 6.10 -15.05 -26.52
C SER A 73 7.18 -15.71 -27.39
N ASN A 74 8.04 -14.91 -28.01
CA ASN A 74 9.12 -15.41 -28.84
C ASN A 74 10.14 -16.22 -28.03
N GLY A 75 10.67 -17.30 -28.61
CA GLY A 75 11.65 -18.18 -27.99
C GLY A 75 11.05 -19.31 -27.14
N THR A 76 9.74 -19.29 -26.88
CA THR A 76 9.05 -20.48 -26.34
C THR A 76 9.00 -21.58 -27.41
N GLU A 77 8.85 -22.83 -26.97
CA GLU A 77 8.65 -23.98 -27.88
C GLU A 77 7.30 -23.90 -28.61
N TYR A 78 6.40 -23.06 -28.11
CA TYR A 78 5.01 -22.92 -28.52
C TYR A 78 4.75 -21.63 -29.29
N TYR A 79 5.79 -20.87 -29.61
CA TYR A 79 5.66 -19.60 -30.30
C TYR A 79 5.03 -19.80 -31.68
N SER A 80 3.89 -19.15 -31.91
CA SER A 80 3.08 -19.30 -33.13
C SER A 80 2.64 -20.74 -33.45
N ASP A 81 2.62 -21.63 -32.46
CA ASP A 81 2.18 -23.02 -32.62
C ASP A 81 0.66 -23.10 -32.84
N MET A 82 0.27 -23.67 -33.98
CA MET A 82 -1.13 -23.77 -34.38
C MET A 82 -1.94 -24.80 -33.58
N ASP A 83 -1.29 -25.83 -33.02
CA ASP A 83 -1.95 -26.79 -32.15
C ASP A 83 -2.30 -26.15 -30.80
N ILE A 84 -1.41 -25.31 -30.28
CA ILE A 84 -1.68 -24.51 -29.07
C ILE A 84 -2.81 -23.49 -29.33
N LEU A 85 -2.80 -22.82 -30.48
CA LEU A 85 -3.89 -21.91 -30.86
C LEU A 85 -5.23 -22.64 -30.95
N LYS A 86 -5.25 -23.85 -31.52
CA LYS A 86 -6.44 -24.69 -31.60
C LYS A 86 -6.94 -25.08 -30.20
N LEU A 87 -6.03 -25.48 -29.31
CA LEU A 87 -6.36 -25.79 -27.92
C LEU A 87 -6.96 -24.57 -27.19
N ILE A 88 -6.42 -23.37 -27.41
CA ILE A 88 -6.98 -22.13 -26.85
C ILE A 88 -8.43 -21.92 -27.34
N GLU A 89 -8.69 -22.08 -28.64
CA GLU A 89 -10.05 -21.98 -29.21
C GLU A 89 -11.01 -23.03 -28.60
N GLU A 90 -10.56 -24.27 -28.46
CA GLU A 90 -11.35 -25.36 -27.86
C GLU A 90 -11.66 -25.09 -26.39
N ARG A 91 -10.69 -24.60 -25.62
CA ARG A 91 -10.87 -24.22 -24.22
C ARG A 91 -11.81 -23.03 -24.06
N LEU A 92 -11.75 -22.02 -24.94
CA LEU A 92 -12.70 -20.90 -24.94
C LEU A 92 -14.13 -21.39 -25.21
N LYS A 93 -14.32 -22.24 -26.22
CA LYS A 93 -15.61 -22.85 -26.53
C LYS A 93 -16.14 -23.63 -25.33
N TYR A 94 -15.32 -24.52 -24.78
CA TYR A 94 -15.69 -25.38 -23.68
C TYR A 94 -16.00 -24.61 -22.40
N GLY A 95 -15.14 -23.65 -22.03
CA GLY A 95 -15.36 -22.78 -20.89
C GLY A 95 -16.67 -22.00 -21.02
N ASN A 96 -16.99 -21.52 -22.23
CA ASN A 96 -18.27 -20.87 -22.48
C ASN A 96 -19.44 -21.84 -22.33
N GLU A 97 -19.38 -23.03 -22.93
CA GLU A 97 -20.47 -23.99 -22.93
C GLU A 97 -20.82 -24.52 -21.53
N TYR A 98 -19.80 -24.71 -20.67
CA TYR A 98 -19.98 -25.45 -19.40
C TYR A 98 -19.63 -24.68 -18.12
N PHE A 99 -18.74 -23.67 -18.18
CA PHE A 99 -18.18 -23.04 -16.98
C PHE A 99 -18.60 -21.59 -16.78
N TYR A 100 -18.73 -20.81 -17.84
CA TYR A 100 -18.92 -19.38 -17.74
C TYR A 100 -19.73 -18.87 -18.95
N ASN A 101 -21.03 -18.74 -18.74
CA ASN A 101 -22.02 -18.25 -19.71
C ASN A 101 -23.16 -17.50 -19.00
N LYS A 102 -24.16 -17.04 -19.76
CA LYS A 102 -25.29 -16.25 -19.24
C LYS A 102 -26.20 -17.01 -18.27
N GLU A 103 -26.11 -18.34 -18.20
CA GLU A 103 -26.84 -19.15 -17.20
C GLU A 103 -26.03 -19.36 -15.92
N SER A 104 -24.75 -18.97 -15.91
CA SER A 104 -23.91 -19.01 -14.72
C SER A 104 -24.33 -17.91 -13.74
N GLY A 105 -24.43 -18.26 -12.45
CA GLY A 105 -24.56 -17.27 -11.37
C GLY A 105 -23.24 -16.57 -11.06
N ASN A 106 -23.21 -15.73 -10.03
CA ASN A 106 -21.99 -15.04 -9.57
C ASN A 106 -21.03 -15.93 -8.75
N TYR A 107 -21.35 -17.21 -8.55
CA TYR A 107 -20.56 -18.17 -7.76
C TYR A 107 -20.18 -17.71 -6.33
N GLY A 108 -20.93 -16.76 -5.75
CA GLY A 108 -20.58 -16.14 -4.47
C GLY A 108 -19.37 -15.20 -4.51
N ASP A 109 -18.85 -14.86 -5.70
CA ASP A 109 -17.72 -13.96 -5.91
C ASP A 109 -17.98 -13.06 -7.13
N ILE A 110 -18.54 -11.88 -6.85
CA ILE A 110 -18.91 -10.88 -7.86
C ILE A 110 -17.67 -10.33 -8.56
N TYR A 111 -16.59 -10.06 -7.80
CA TYR A 111 -15.33 -9.55 -8.36
C TYR A 111 -14.72 -10.56 -9.34
N GLY A 112 -14.63 -11.83 -8.94
CA GLY A 112 -14.12 -12.89 -9.80
C GLY A 112 -14.94 -13.06 -11.08
N THR A 113 -16.26 -12.94 -10.96
CA THR A 113 -17.20 -13.16 -12.06
C THR A 113 -17.27 -11.96 -13.01
N GLU A 114 -17.27 -10.72 -12.54
CA GLU A 114 -17.46 -9.53 -13.38
C GLU A 114 -16.14 -8.88 -13.83
N ILE A 115 -15.01 -9.21 -13.20
CA ILE A 115 -13.72 -8.57 -13.46
C ILE A 115 -12.62 -9.58 -13.79
N GLU A 116 -12.26 -10.49 -12.88
CA GLU A 116 -11.07 -11.34 -13.07
C GLU A 116 -11.19 -12.28 -14.27
N ILE A 117 -12.29 -13.03 -14.36
CA ILE A 117 -12.54 -13.96 -15.48
C ILE A 117 -12.68 -13.18 -16.80
N PRO A 118 -13.51 -12.12 -16.89
CA PRO A 118 -13.59 -11.29 -18.08
C PRO A 118 -12.25 -10.75 -18.56
N LEU A 119 -11.41 -10.24 -17.67
CA LEU A 119 -10.11 -9.71 -18.05
C LEU A 119 -9.22 -10.80 -18.66
N MET A 120 -9.13 -11.98 -18.03
CA MET A 120 -8.39 -13.11 -18.58
C MET A 120 -8.89 -13.51 -19.97
N ILE A 121 -10.22 -13.58 -20.16
CA ILE A 121 -10.81 -13.92 -21.47
C ILE A 121 -10.45 -12.86 -22.51
N THR A 122 -10.58 -11.57 -22.19
CA THR A 122 -10.20 -10.50 -23.14
C THR A 122 -8.73 -10.59 -23.54
N ASP A 123 -7.83 -10.87 -22.59
CA ASP A 123 -6.40 -11.01 -22.87
C ASP A 123 -6.08 -12.24 -23.71
N ILE A 124 -6.76 -13.37 -23.47
CA ILE A 124 -6.65 -14.57 -24.31
C ILE A 124 -7.04 -14.24 -25.76
N LEU A 125 -8.16 -13.54 -25.96
CA LEU A 125 -8.63 -13.16 -27.30
C LEU A 125 -7.64 -12.23 -28.02
N ILE A 126 -7.04 -11.29 -27.29
CA ILE A 126 -6.06 -10.33 -27.84
C ILE A 126 -4.76 -11.02 -28.24
N LEU A 127 -4.28 -11.96 -27.42
CA LEU A 127 -3.08 -12.77 -27.68
C LEU A 127 -3.29 -13.81 -28.80
N ALA A 128 -4.53 -14.22 -29.07
CA ALA A 128 -4.88 -15.10 -30.19
C ALA A 128 -4.92 -14.38 -31.56
N GLU A 129 -4.54 -13.11 -31.64
CA GLU A 129 -4.35 -12.34 -32.90
C GLU A 129 -5.54 -12.37 -33.88
N ASN A 130 -6.77 -12.32 -33.37
CA ASN A 130 -8.01 -12.42 -34.16
C ASN A 130 -8.16 -13.76 -34.94
N LYS A 131 -7.47 -14.82 -34.54
CA LYS A 131 -7.52 -16.14 -35.20
C LYS A 131 -8.60 -17.08 -34.62
N ILE A 132 -9.34 -16.63 -33.60
CA ILE A 132 -10.47 -17.38 -33.03
C ILE A 132 -11.65 -17.32 -33.99
N LYS A 133 -12.24 -18.47 -34.33
CA LYS A 133 -13.41 -18.53 -35.23
C LYS A 133 -14.62 -17.79 -34.66
N GLU A 134 -15.36 -17.12 -35.53
CA GLU A 134 -16.56 -16.34 -35.20
C GLU A 134 -17.59 -17.14 -34.37
N LYS A 135 -17.77 -18.43 -34.68
CA LYS A 135 -18.68 -19.33 -33.95
C LYS A 135 -18.34 -19.54 -32.47
N VAL A 136 -17.08 -19.30 -32.09
CA VAL A 136 -16.60 -19.34 -30.69
C VAL A 136 -16.52 -17.92 -30.13
N LEU A 137 -16.01 -16.97 -30.93
CA LEU A 137 -15.83 -15.59 -30.52
C LEU A 137 -17.14 -14.93 -30.08
N LYS A 138 -18.21 -15.07 -30.88
CA LYS A 138 -19.47 -14.37 -30.63
C LYS A 138 -20.12 -14.78 -29.29
N PRO A 139 -20.35 -16.07 -28.96
CA PRO A 139 -20.90 -16.47 -27.66
C PRO A 139 -20.05 -16.04 -26.46
N VAL A 140 -18.72 -16.06 -26.62
CA VAL A 140 -17.78 -15.59 -25.59
C VAL A 140 -17.97 -14.10 -25.35
N LEU A 141 -17.99 -13.27 -26.39
CA LEU A 141 -18.21 -11.82 -26.26
C LEU A 141 -19.58 -11.49 -25.67
N GLU A 142 -20.63 -12.22 -26.07
CA GLU A 142 -21.96 -12.05 -25.50
C GLU A 142 -22.01 -12.40 -24.00
N THR A 143 -21.18 -13.33 -23.54
CA THR A 143 -21.05 -13.67 -22.13
C THR A 143 -20.33 -12.58 -21.35
N LEU A 144 -19.25 -12.04 -21.91
CA LEU A 144 -18.56 -10.88 -21.33
C LEU A 144 -19.49 -9.67 -21.24
N GLU A 145 -20.37 -9.50 -22.22
CA GLU A 145 -21.40 -8.45 -22.21
C GLU A 145 -22.45 -8.68 -21.13
N TYR A 146 -22.87 -9.93 -20.92
CA TYR A 146 -23.79 -10.25 -19.84
C TYR A 146 -23.20 -9.89 -18.48
N PHE A 147 -21.99 -10.33 -18.14
CA PHE A 147 -21.45 -10.14 -16.79
C PHE A 147 -20.98 -8.71 -16.47
N GLN A 148 -20.47 -7.98 -17.45
CA GLN A 148 -20.00 -6.60 -17.23
C GLN A 148 -20.45 -5.66 -18.36
N PRO A 149 -21.75 -5.32 -18.42
CA PRO A 149 -22.33 -4.46 -19.47
C PRO A 149 -22.08 -2.96 -19.24
N ASP A 150 -21.75 -2.53 -18.03
CA ASP A 150 -21.46 -1.12 -17.73
C ASP A 150 -20.48 -0.99 -16.56
N PRO A 151 -19.27 -0.44 -16.76
CA PRO A 151 -18.23 -0.46 -15.74
C PRO A 151 -18.56 0.42 -14.52
N ARG A 152 -19.52 1.34 -14.65
CA ARG A 152 -19.96 2.22 -13.55
C ARG A 152 -20.70 1.46 -12.46
N TYR A 153 -21.16 0.25 -12.77
CA TYR A 153 -21.89 -0.60 -11.84
C TYR A 153 -21.18 -1.93 -11.61
N SER A 154 -21.51 -2.55 -10.50
CA SER A 154 -21.09 -3.90 -10.13
C SER A 154 -22.32 -4.70 -9.75
N ALA A 155 -22.17 -6.03 -9.69
CA ALA A 155 -23.20 -6.93 -9.21
C ALA A 155 -24.48 -6.90 -10.08
N HIS A 156 -24.29 -6.85 -11.41
CA HIS A 156 -25.33 -6.68 -12.43
C HIS A 156 -26.47 -7.70 -12.35
N HIS A 157 -26.17 -8.89 -11.84
CA HIS A 157 -27.11 -10.01 -11.74
C HIS A 157 -27.28 -10.51 -10.30
N SER A 158 -27.12 -9.62 -9.32
CA SER A 158 -27.36 -9.95 -7.91
C SER A 158 -28.16 -8.85 -7.21
N SER A 159 -28.63 -9.15 -6.00
CA SER A 159 -29.29 -8.16 -5.13
C SER A 159 -28.35 -7.07 -4.61
N GLU A 160 -27.04 -7.20 -4.84
CA GLU A 160 -26.00 -6.25 -4.41
C GLU A 160 -25.69 -5.22 -5.50
N PHE A 161 -26.51 -5.13 -6.56
CA PHE A 161 -26.35 -4.17 -7.65
C PHE A 161 -26.13 -2.74 -7.13
N GLY A 162 -25.03 -2.11 -7.56
CA GLY A 162 -24.63 -0.80 -7.07
C GLY A 162 -23.53 -0.18 -7.90
N PHE A 163 -23.08 1.00 -7.48
CA PHE A 163 -21.97 1.70 -8.13
C PHE A 163 -20.64 1.02 -7.83
N SER A 164 -19.86 0.75 -8.87
CA SER A 164 -18.45 0.38 -8.75
C SER A 164 -17.64 1.54 -8.19
N LYS A 165 -16.61 1.25 -7.38
CA LYS A 165 -15.76 2.29 -6.77
C LYS A 165 -14.29 1.86 -6.76
N GLY A 166 -13.40 2.84 -6.60
CA GLY A 166 -11.98 2.60 -6.34
C GLY A 166 -11.31 1.66 -7.35
N ALA A 167 -10.58 0.67 -6.83
CA ALA A 167 -9.86 -0.30 -7.64
C ALA A 167 -10.79 -1.13 -8.53
N ASP A 168 -11.93 -1.58 -8.00
CA ASP A 168 -12.90 -2.39 -8.75
C ASP A 168 -13.45 -1.62 -9.96
N LEU A 169 -13.74 -0.32 -9.80
CA LEU A 169 -14.14 0.54 -10.93
C LEU A 169 -13.01 0.65 -11.97
N ALA A 170 -11.76 0.85 -11.56
CA ALA A 170 -10.63 0.96 -12.49
C ALA A 170 -10.42 -0.32 -13.30
N GLU A 171 -10.59 -1.49 -12.68
CA GLU A 171 -10.47 -2.79 -13.34
C GLU A 171 -11.67 -3.09 -14.24
N ALA A 172 -12.89 -2.78 -13.80
CA ALA A 172 -14.11 -2.90 -14.61
C ALA A 172 -14.04 -2.02 -15.88
N ILE A 173 -13.54 -0.77 -15.75
CA ILE A 173 -13.31 0.10 -16.90
C ILE A 173 -12.33 -0.54 -17.88
N LYS A 174 -11.25 -1.18 -17.41
CA LYS A 174 -10.29 -1.86 -18.29
C LYS A 174 -10.94 -3.02 -19.05
N VAL A 175 -11.71 -3.87 -18.36
CA VAL A 175 -12.47 -4.96 -18.99
C VAL A 175 -13.39 -4.39 -20.07
N PHE A 176 -14.17 -3.36 -19.73
CA PHE A 176 -15.14 -2.75 -20.63
C PHE A 176 -14.48 -2.08 -21.85
N PHE A 177 -13.36 -1.38 -21.63
CA PHE A 177 -12.54 -0.78 -22.68
C PHE A 177 -12.00 -1.84 -23.66
N LEU A 178 -11.36 -2.90 -23.15
CA LEU A 178 -10.78 -3.95 -23.99
C LEU A 178 -11.86 -4.70 -24.79
N LYS A 179 -13.02 -4.97 -24.18
CA LYS A 179 -14.19 -5.51 -24.90
C LYS A 179 -14.59 -4.61 -26.06
N GLY A 180 -14.75 -3.30 -25.81
CA GLY A 180 -15.10 -2.33 -26.85
C GLY A 180 -14.08 -2.29 -28.00
N ILE A 181 -12.78 -2.42 -27.71
CA ILE A 181 -11.73 -2.52 -28.73
C ILE A 181 -11.87 -3.80 -29.55
N ILE A 182 -12.14 -4.94 -28.92
CA ILE A 182 -12.32 -6.23 -29.61
C ILE A 182 -13.55 -6.19 -30.51
N SER A 183 -14.69 -5.70 -30.00
CA SER A 183 -15.98 -5.66 -30.70
C SER A 183 -16.15 -4.46 -31.65
N GLU A 184 -15.17 -3.56 -31.72
CA GLU A 184 -15.24 -2.31 -32.50
C GLU A 184 -16.38 -1.37 -32.08
N ASP A 185 -16.72 -1.38 -30.80
CA ASP A 185 -17.79 -0.57 -30.23
C ASP A 185 -17.23 0.78 -29.73
N GLU A 186 -17.36 1.81 -30.56
CA GLU A 186 -16.83 3.15 -30.27
C GLU A 186 -17.54 3.82 -29.08
N GLU A 187 -18.83 3.54 -28.85
CA GLU A 187 -19.56 4.09 -27.71
C GLU A 187 -19.03 3.51 -26.40
N LYS A 188 -18.78 2.20 -26.35
CA LYS A 188 -18.15 1.56 -25.17
C LYS A 188 -16.76 2.12 -24.90
N ILE A 189 -15.93 2.27 -25.93
CA ILE A 189 -14.58 2.83 -25.79
C ILE A 189 -14.65 4.25 -25.21
N ILE A 190 -15.51 5.10 -25.77
CA ILE A 190 -15.67 6.48 -25.32
C ILE A 190 -16.22 6.54 -23.89
N LEU A 191 -17.19 5.71 -23.54
CA LEU A 191 -17.73 5.63 -22.18
C LEU A 191 -16.64 5.22 -21.19
N ALA A 192 -15.89 4.15 -21.47
CA ALA A 192 -14.80 3.68 -20.62
C ALA A 192 -13.79 4.79 -20.31
N LEU A 193 -13.33 5.50 -21.35
CA LEU A 193 -12.32 6.54 -21.22
C LEU A 193 -12.82 7.79 -20.50
N ASN A 194 -14.11 8.15 -20.67
CA ASN A 194 -14.70 9.26 -19.93
C ASN A 194 -14.88 8.94 -18.44
N THR A 195 -15.20 7.69 -18.09
CA THR A 195 -15.40 7.25 -16.69
C THR A 195 -14.08 7.14 -15.92
N LEU A 196 -12.93 7.07 -16.61
CA LEU A 196 -11.64 6.92 -15.94
C LEU A 196 -11.33 8.03 -14.93
N SER A 197 -11.76 9.28 -15.15
CA SER A 197 -11.49 10.35 -14.19
C SER A 197 -12.06 10.06 -12.80
N ASP A 198 -13.19 9.36 -12.74
CA ASP A 198 -13.94 9.09 -11.51
C ASP A 198 -13.12 8.26 -10.50
N VAL A 199 -12.13 7.47 -10.96
CA VAL A 199 -11.29 6.65 -10.07
C VAL A 199 -10.17 7.44 -9.37
N TRP A 200 -9.81 8.62 -9.87
CA TRP A 200 -8.75 9.45 -9.28
C TRP A 200 -9.18 10.89 -8.99
N GLU A 201 -10.47 11.20 -9.11
CA GLU A 201 -11.03 12.46 -8.63
C GLU A 201 -10.76 12.62 -7.12
N TYR A 202 -10.35 13.84 -6.74
CA TYR A 202 -10.08 14.13 -5.34
C TYR A 202 -11.38 14.14 -4.55
N LYS A 203 -11.37 13.46 -3.40
CA LYS A 203 -12.38 13.59 -2.36
C LYS A 203 -12.20 14.93 -1.66
N ASP A 204 -12.95 15.92 -2.15
CA ASP A 204 -12.97 17.28 -1.59
C ASP A 204 -14.12 17.46 -0.58
N ASP A 205 -14.99 16.46 -0.37
CA ASP A 205 -16.15 16.51 0.52
C ASP A 205 -15.83 16.04 1.95
N SER A 206 -15.62 16.99 2.87
CA SER A 206 -15.27 16.68 4.26
C SER A 206 -16.38 16.02 5.10
N PHE A 207 -17.62 15.95 4.58
CA PHE A 207 -18.80 15.51 5.33
C PHE A 207 -19.37 14.17 4.87
N SER A 208 -18.85 13.58 3.80
CA SER A 208 -19.33 12.29 3.32
C SER A 208 -18.88 11.15 4.23
N THR A 209 -19.79 10.22 4.50
CA THR A 209 -19.47 8.92 5.10
C THR A 209 -18.78 7.99 4.10
N ASP A 210 -18.80 8.31 2.80
CA ASP A 210 -18.01 7.65 1.78
C ASP A 210 -16.71 8.39 1.52
N ARG A 211 -15.68 8.01 2.29
CA ARG A 211 -14.35 8.62 2.27
C ARG A 211 -13.35 7.92 1.34
N ASP A 212 -13.77 6.92 0.56
CA ASP A 212 -12.85 6.12 -0.26
C ASP A 212 -12.33 6.90 -1.47
N GLY A 213 -11.02 7.03 -1.62
CA GLY A 213 -10.38 7.74 -2.73
C GLY A 213 -9.18 8.59 -2.34
N PHE A 214 -8.71 9.41 -3.28
CA PHE A 214 -7.53 10.26 -3.11
C PHE A 214 -7.90 11.63 -2.52
N TYR A 215 -7.01 12.21 -1.72
CA TYR A 215 -7.13 13.54 -1.15
C TYR A 215 -5.96 14.44 -1.55
N ARG A 216 -6.17 15.75 -1.51
CA ARG A 216 -5.18 16.74 -1.96
C ARG A 216 -3.90 16.80 -1.12
N ASP A 217 -3.98 16.36 0.14
CA ASP A 217 -2.82 16.23 1.02
C ASP A 217 -1.96 14.99 0.70
N GLY A 218 -2.39 14.16 -0.26
CA GLY A 218 -1.75 12.92 -0.67
C GLY A 218 -2.36 11.68 -0.01
N SER A 219 -3.35 11.83 0.87
CA SER A 219 -4.00 10.68 1.50
C SER A 219 -4.73 9.82 0.47
N PHE A 220 -4.76 8.51 0.70
CA PHE A 220 -5.65 7.59 0.00
C PHE A 220 -6.31 6.66 1.02
N ILE A 221 -7.64 6.60 0.97
CA ILE A 221 -8.45 5.78 1.87
C ILE A 221 -9.19 4.74 1.05
N SER A 222 -9.21 3.51 1.53
CA SER A 222 -10.07 2.43 1.03
C SER A 222 -10.65 1.68 2.21
N ARG A 223 -11.97 1.48 2.22
CA ARG A 223 -12.66 0.71 3.26
C ARG A 223 -12.34 1.21 4.67
N SER A 224 -12.25 2.53 4.81
CA SER A 224 -11.88 3.24 6.05
C SER A 224 -10.41 3.17 6.45
N ALA A 225 -9.53 2.49 5.72
CA ALA A 225 -8.11 2.37 6.05
C ALA A 225 -7.21 3.12 5.06
N ALA A 226 -6.02 3.52 5.51
CA ALA A 226 -4.96 4.02 4.63
C ALA A 226 -4.41 2.86 3.79
N ASP A 227 -4.59 2.90 2.47
CA ASP A 227 -4.31 1.73 1.63
C ASP A 227 -3.81 2.06 0.21
N ALA A 228 -2.91 3.04 0.12
CA ALA A 228 -2.30 3.42 -1.16
C ALA A 228 -1.53 2.25 -1.77
N GLY A 229 -0.90 1.40 -0.95
CA GLY A 229 -0.07 0.29 -1.41
C GLY A 229 -0.80 -0.98 -1.83
N ASN A 230 -2.09 -1.14 -1.51
CA ASN A 230 -2.90 -2.22 -2.08
C ASN A 230 -3.92 -1.67 -3.09
N GLU A 231 -4.99 -1.01 -2.66
CA GLU A 231 -6.06 -0.60 -3.58
C GLU A 231 -5.69 0.64 -4.43
N GLY A 232 -4.92 1.59 -3.88
CA GLY A 232 -4.46 2.76 -4.62
C GLY A 232 -3.53 2.39 -5.79
N GLU A 233 -2.66 1.40 -5.58
CA GLU A 233 -1.75 0.85 -6.59
C GLU A 233 -2.51 0.30 -7.80
N LYS A 234 -3.56 -0.48 -7.57
CA LYS A 234 -4.42 -1.02 -8.65
C LYS A 234 -5.04 0.09 -9.48
N ILE A 235 -5.50 1.18 -8.86
CA ILE A 235 -6.09 2.31 -9.59
C ILE A 235 -5.07 2.92 -10.54
N ILE A 236 -3.89 3.29 -10.02
CA ILE A 236 -2.88 3.96 -10.86
C ILE A 236 -2.32 3.04 -11.94
N HIS A 237 -2.23 1.74 -11.65
CA HIS A 237 -1.80 0.73 -12.61
C HIS A 237 -2.74 0.66 -13.81
N ASN A 238 -4.02 0.42 -13.55
CA ASN A 238 -5.03 0.24 -14.60
C ASN A 238 -5.21 1.50 -15.45
N ALA A 239 -5.19 2.67 -14.83
CA ALA A 239 -5.23 3.95 -15.54
C ALA A 239 -4.00 4.14 -16.43
N ALA A 240 -2.78 3.96 -15.88
CA ALA A 240 -1.53 4.10 -16.62
C ALA A 240 -1.46 3.14 -17.82
N GLU A 241 -1.97 1.92 -17.63
CA GLU A 241 -2.03 0.92 -18.69
C GLU A 241 -2.94 1.40 -19.85
N ILE A 242 -4.13 1.89 -19.56
CA ILE A 242 -5.03 2.43 -20.60
C ILE A 242 -4.39 3.63 -21.30
N PHE A 243 -3.67 4.49 -20.58
CA PHE A 243 -2.95 5.62 -21.18
C PHE A 243 -1.86 5.16 -22.14
N TYR A 244 -1.15 4.08 -21.80
CA TYR A 244 -0.19 3.44 -22.69
C TYR A 244 -0.88 2.91 -23.96
N LEU A 245 -1.99 2.20 -23.79
CA LEU A 245 -2.74 1.61 -24.89
C LEU A 245 -3.22 2.66 -25.90
N VAL A 246 -3.80 3.77 -25.45
CA VAL A 246 -4.40 4.78 -26.34
C VAL A 246 -3.46 5.88 -26.82
N LYS A 247 -2.19 5.90 -26.40
CA LYS A 247 -1.27 7.01 -26.69
C LYS A 247 -1.14 7.32 -28.19
N GLY A 248 -1.36 8.55 -28.62
CA GLY A 248 -1.26 8.94 -30.03
C GLY A 248 -2.36 8.39 -30.93
N THR A 249 -3.41 7.78 -30.36
CA THR A 249 -4.63 7.40 -31.07
C THR A 249 -5.67 8.51 -30.98
N LYS A 250 -6.72 8.48 -31.81
CA LYS A 250 -7.88 9.39 -31.68
C LYS A 250 -8.58 9.33 -30.31
N TYR A 251 -8.35 8.27 -29.53
CA TYR A 251 -9.03 8.03 -28.27
C TYR A 251 -8.42 8.80 -27.08
N GLU A 252 -7.17 9.28 -27.20
CA GLU A 252 -6.48 10.01 -26.13
C GLU A 252 -7.27 11.23 -25.64
N LYS A 253 -8.00 11.90 -26.54
CA LYS A 253 -8.81 13.10 -26.23
C LYS A 253 -9.98 12.87 -25.26
N TYR A 254 -10.38 11.61 -25.03
CA TYR A 254 -11.50 11.29 -24.14
C TYR A 254 -11.07 11.13 -22.68
N ILE A 255 -9.76 11.05 -22.42
CA ILE A 255 -9.24 10.97 -21.06
C ILE A 255 -9.17 12.38 -20.47
N LYS A 256 -9.79 12.56 -19.30
CA LYS A 256 -9.88 13.86 -18.59
C LYS A 256 -9.10 13.82 -17.29
N GLY A 257 -8.80 15.00 -16.72
CA GLY A 257 -8.22 15.08 -15.37
C GLY A 257 -6.79 14.54 -15.22
N LEU A 258 -6.01 14.42 -16.30
CA LEU A 258 -4.64 13.88 -16.28
C LEU A 258 -3.69 14.61 -15.32
N THR A 259 -3.84 15.92 -15.15
CA THR A 259 -3.05 16.68 -14.18
C THR A 259 -3.22 16.13 -12.76
N ASN A 260 -4.45 15.81 -12.34
CA ASN A 260 -4.70 15.24 -11.02
C ASN A 260 -4.06 13.85 -10.89
N PHE A 261 -4.16 13.02 -11.94
CA PHE A 261 -3.53 11.71 -11.97
C PHE A 261 -2.02 11.79 -11.73
N TYR A 262 -1.30 12.64 -12.45
CA TYR A 262 0.16 12.76 -12.26
C TYR A 262 0.52 13.36 -10.91
N GLU A 263 -0.24 14.34 -10.42
CA GLU A 263 -0.05 14.89 -9.07
C GLU A 263 -0.25 13.85 -7.96
N ILE A 264 -1.20 12.92 -8.14
CA ILE A 264 -1.42 11.79 -7.23
C ILE A 264 -0.17 10.91 -7.14
N LEU A 265 0.51 10.60 -8.25
CA LEU A 265 1.76 9.82 -8.20
C LEU A 265 2.81 10.47 -7.28
N PHE A 266 2.92 11.80 -7.31
CA PHE A 266 3.92 12.53 -6.52
C PHE A 266 3.51 12.79 -5.07
N LYS A 267 2.20 12.85 -4.79
CA LYS A 267 1.69 13.17 -3.45
C LYS A 267 1.31 11.95 -2.65
N SER A 268 0.76 10.92 -3.30
CA SER A 268 0.20 9.74 -2.64
C SER A 268 1.10 8.51 -2.69
N PHE A 269 2.12 8.49 -3.55
CA PHE A 269 3.01 7.33 -3.70
C PHE A 269 4.48 7.67 -3.42
N GLU A 270 5.05 8.69 -4.10
CA GLU A 270 6.45 9.09 -3.91
C GLU A 270 6.89 9.23 -2.44
N PRO A 271 6.09 9.82 -1.52
CA PRO A 271 6.48 10.00 -0.12
C PRO A 271 6.76 8.72 0.67
N PHE A 272 6.14 7.62 0.28
CA PHE A 272 6.19 6.35 1.01
C PHE A 272 7.37 5.47 0.57
N PHE A 273 8.09 5.86 -0.49
CA PHE A 273 9.26 5.13 -0.93
C PHE A 273 10.49 5.39 -0.07
N PHE A 274 11.25 4.33 0.20
CA PHE A 274 12.61 4.42 0.72
C PHE A 274 13.41 3.18 0.28
N ASN A 275 14.50 3.39 -0.46
CA ASN A 275 15.39 2.35 -0.97
C ASN A 275 14.67 1.24 -1.77
N GLY A 276 13.66 1.59 -2.57
CA GLY A 276 12.84 0.64 -3.34
C GLY A 276 11.74 -0.06 -2.57
N SER A 277 11.72 0.04 -1.24
CA SER A 277 10.60 -0.40 -0.42
C SER A 277 9.51 0.67 -0.38
N PHE A 278 8.24 0.25 -0.29
CA PHE A 278 7.11 1.12 -0.02
C PHE A 278 6.66 0.95 1.44
N SER A 279 6.54 2.06 2.17
CA SER A 279 6.29 2.06 3.60
C SER A 279 4.93 1.45 3.95
N ASP A 280 4.95 0.46 4.85
CA ASP A 280 3.77 -0.31 5.26
C ASP A 280 2.74 0.52 6.05
N VAL A 281 3.08 1.73 6.49
CA VAL A 281 2.10 2.67 7.08
C VAL A 281 0.99 3.08 6.10
N ALA A 282 1.16 2.85 4.79
CA ALA A 282 0.16 3.14 3.75
C ALA A 282 -0.41 1.87 3.11
N VAL A 283 -0.41 0.75 3.85
CA VAL A 283 -0.90 -0.56 3.45
C VAL A 283 -1.87 -1.07 4.52
N SER A 284 -3.05 -1.55 4.13
CA SER A 284 -4.04 -2.00 5.13
C SER A 284 -4.00 -3.49 5.43
N ARG A 285 -3.62 -4.35 4.46
CA ARG A 285 -3.78 -5.81 4.59
C ARG A 285 -2.55 -6.62 4.23
N LYS A 286 -2.04 -6.45 3.01
CA LYS A 286 -0.97 -7.30 2.46
C LYS A 286 0.36 -6.61 2.59
N PHE A 287 0.98 -6.77 3.75
CA PHE A 287 2.29 -6.21 4.06
C PHE A 287 3.40 -6.96 3.35
N SER A 288 3.97 -6.32 2.32
CA SER A 288 5.13 -6.81 1.58
C SER A 288 5.80 -5.60 0.95
N SER A 289 6.65 -4.91 1.73
CA SER A 289 7.12 -3.56 1.39
C SER A 289 7.82 -3.49 0.03
N TYR A 290 8.67 -4.48 -0.30
CA TYR A 290 9.40 -4.50 -1.57
C TYR A 290 8.55 -4.93 -2.75
N GLU A 291 7.72 -5.96 -2.62
CA GLU A 291 6.84 -6.37 -3.73
C GLU A 291 5.83 -5.27 -4.04
N THR A 292 5.33 -4.58 -3.02
CA THR A 292 4.45 -3.42 -3.17
C THR A 292 5.18 -2.27 -3.84
N GLY A 293 6.38 -1.93 -3.37
CA GLY A 293 7.22 -0.93 -4.04
C GLY A 293 7.49 -1.28 -5.50
N HIS A 294 7.82 -2.53 -5.80
CA HIS A 294 8.06 -3.04 -7.15
C HIS A 294 6.85 -2.84 -8.06
N ARG A 295 5.64 -3.21 -7.62
CA ARG A 295 4.40 -3.00 -8.39
C ARG A 295 4.11 -1.53 -8.64
N ILE A 296 4.26 -0.67 -7.62
CA ILE A 296 4.03 0.77 -7.77
C ILE A 296 5.07 1.39 -8.72
N LEU A 297 6.33 0.97 -8.66
CA LEU A 297 7.38 1.43 -9.58
C LEU A 297 7.07 1.04 -11.02
N ASN A 298 6.52 -0.15 -11.26
CA ASN A 298 6.01 -0.54 -12.58
C ASN A 298 4.86 0.35 -13.04
N SER A 299 3.89 0.62 -12.17
CA SER A 299 2.76 1.50 -12.46
C SER A 299 3.20 2.94 -12.77
N MET A 300 4.20 3.45 -12.04
CA MET A 300 4.82 4.75 -12.32
C MET A 300 5.61 4.74 -13.63
N LEU A 301 6.43 3.71 -13.89
CA LEU A 301 7.14 3.57 -15.16
C LEU A 301 6.17 3.59 -16.35
N LEU A 302 5.07 2.82 -16.24
CA LEU A 302 4.01 2.74 -17.24
C LEU A 302 3.35 4.10 -17.47
N ALA A 303 3.02 4.83 -16.41
CA ALA A 303 2.48 6.19 -16.49
C ALA A 303 3.45 7.14 -17.22
N GLY A 304 4.75 7.01 -16.97
CA GLY A 304 5.81 7.79 -17.60
C GLY A 304 5.93 7.58 -19.11
N LEU A 305 5.51 6.42 -19.65
CA LEU A 305 5.56 6.15 -21.09
C LEU A 305 4.60 7.02 -21.90
N SER A 306 3.47 7.41 -21.31
CA SER A 306 2.45 8.25 -21.96
C SER A 306 2.39 9.69 -21.45
N ALA A 307 3.15 10.00 -20.39
CA ALA A 307 3.14 11.29 -19.72
C ALA A 307 3.59 12.45 -20.60
N PRO A 308 2.96 13.63 -20.47
CA PRO A 308 3.52 14.89 -20.96
C PRO A 308 4.93 15.11 -20.40
N LYS A 309 5.77 15.83 -21.16
CA LYS A 309 7.20 16.03 -20.84
C LYS A 309 7.43 16.57 -19.42
N GLU A 310 6.56 17.45 -18.93
CA GLU A 310 6.64 18.05 -17.59
C GLU A 310 6.53 17.02 -16.45
N TYR A 311 5.77 15.93 -16.64
CA TYR A 311 5.59 14.87 -15.65
C TYR A 311 6.54 13.69 -15.88
N GLN A 312 6.82 13.39 -17.15
CA GLN A 312 7.61 12.22 -17.57
C GLN A 312 8.99 12.19 -16.90
N GLU A 313 9.75 13.28 -16.97
CA GLU A 313 11.10 13.32 -16.40
C GLU A 313 11.09 13.11 -14.88
N LYS A 314 10.12 13.71 -14.19
CA LYS A 314 9.96 13.59 -12.74
C LYS A 314 9.61 12.16 -12.33
N ILE A 315 8.71 11.50 -13.06
CA ILE A 315 8.35 10.10 -12.85
C ILE A 315 9.60 9.21 -13.04
N TRP A 316 10.33 9.40 -14.13
CA TRP A 316 11.52 8.63 -14.45
C TRP A 316 12.63 8.78 -13.42
N LYS A 317 12.84 10.00 -12.89
CA LYS A 317 13.80 10.25 -11.81
C LYS A 317 13.43 9.51 -10.52
N ILE A 318 12.14 9.49 -10.15
CA ILE A 318 11.66 8.73 -8.98
C ILE A 318 11.90 7.23 -9.20
N VAL A 319 11.49 6.69 -10.34
CA VAL A 319 11.65 5.26 -10.63
C VAL A 319 13.13 4.88 -10.62
N LYS A 320 13.99 5.64 -11.32
CA LYS A 320 15.43 5.40 -11.36
C LYS A 320 16.05 5.44 -9.96
N ARG A 321 15.72 6.44 -9.13
CA ARG A 321 16.19 6.56 -7.75
C ARG A 321 15.88 5.33 -6.92
N GLU A 322 14.64 4.86 -6.94
CA GLU A 322 14.24 3.72 -6.12
C GLU A 322 14.90 2.42 -6.59
N ILE A 323 15.06 2.23 -7.90
CA ILE A 323 15.72 1.05 -8.47
C ILE A 323 17.21 1.03 -8.14
N GLU A 324 17.92 2.16 -8.25
CA GLU A 324 19.35 2.25 -7.98
C GLU A 324 19.69 2.21 -6.48
N LYS A 325 18.83 2.76 -5.63
CA LYS A 325 19.03 2.74 -4.17
C LYS A 325 18.65 1.39 -3.55
N ASN A 326 17.87 0.56 -4.23
CA ASN A 326 17.47 -0.75 -3.72
C ASN A 326 18.62 -1.77 -3.81
N LYS A 327 19.20 -2.10 -2.65
CA LYS A 327 20.32 -3.05 -2.54
C LYS A 327 19.88 -4.48 -2.20
N PHE A 328 18.59 -4.71 -1.95
CA PHE A 328 18.08 -6.00 -1.48
C PHE A 328 17.20 -6.67 -2.53
N TYR A 329 16.06 -6.06 -2.86
CA TYR A 329 15.09 -6.61 -3.81
C TYR A 329 15.43 -6.18 -5.24
N LYS A 330 16.41 -6.84 -5.85
CA LYS A 330 16.89 -6.48 -7.18
C LYS A 330 15.79 -6.62 -8.23
N TYR A 331 15.53 -5.54 -8.97
CA TYR A 331 14.41 -5.45 -9.90
C TYR A 331 14.41 -6.56 -10.95
N PHE A 332 15.51 -6.76 -11.69
CA PHE A 332 15.54 -7.71 -12.81
C PHE A 332 15.49 -9.19 -12.38
N GLU A 333 15.85 -9.51 -11.15
CA GLU A 333 15.74 -10.86 -10.61
C GLU A 333 14.27 -11.22 -10.31
N ASN A 334 13.48 -10.22 -9.90
CA ASN A 334 12.10 -10.37 -9.44
C ASN A 334 11.04 -10.00 -10.50
N GLU A 335 11.31 -9.07 -11.41
CA GLU A 335 10.39 -8.73 -12.50
C GLU A 335 10.30 -9.90 -13.48
N LYS A 336 9.10 -10.35 -13.84
CA LYS A 336 8.89 -11.47 -14.80
C LYS A 336 8.24 -11.04 -16.11
N SER A 337 7.79 -9.80 -16.22
CA SER A 337 7.25 -9.23 -17.45
C SER A 337 8.40 -8.83 -18.39
N PRO A 338 8.46 -9.40 -19.61
CA PRO A 338 9.41 -8.96 -20.64
C PRO A 338 9.27 -7.47 -20.96
N PHE A 339 8.04 -6.96 -20.96
CA PHE A 339 7.73 -5.55 -21.19
C PHE A 339 8.39 -4.65 -20.15
N PHE A 340 8.13 -4.90 -18.86
CA PHE A 340 8.66 -4.07 -17.79
C PHE A 340 10.19 -4.15 -17.72
N ARG A 341 10.79 -5.34 -17.94
CA ARG A 341 12.25 -5.46 -18.04
C ARG A 341 12.81 -4.60 -19.19
N SER A 342 12.20 -4.63 -20.37
CA SER A 342 12.64 -3.80 -21.50
C SER A 342 12.53 -2.32 -21.17
N LYS A 343 11.37 -1.87 -20.68
CA LYS A 343 11.13 -0.45 -20.38
C LYS A 343 11.99 0.06 -19.23
N MET A 344 12.28 -0.79 -18.24
CA MET A 344 13.21 -0.45 -17.17
C MET A 344 14.65 -0.34 -17.69
N ASN A 345 15.11 -1.26 -18.55
CA ASN A 345 16.42 -1.14 -19.19
C ASN A 345 16.54 0.14 -20.02
N GLU A 346 15.50 0.45 -20.81
CA GLU A 346 15.43 1.71 -21.56
C GLU A 346 15.56 2.92 -20.62
N LEU A 347 14.83 2.95 -19.51
CA LEU A 347 14.93 4.02 -18.50
C LEU A 347 16.34 4.12 -17.90
N LEU A 348 16.91 3.02 -17.41
CA LEU A 348 18.21 3.01 -16.74
C LEU A 348 19.37 3.39 -17.69
N SER A 349 19.21 3.16 -18.99
CA SER A 349 20.18 3.58 -20.01
C SER A 349 20.17 5.08 -20.32
N ARG A 350 19.16 5.82 -19.83
CA ARG A 350 19.07 7.27 -20.06
C ARG A 350 20.04 8.04 -19.18
N ASP A 351 20.58 9.11 -19.77
CA ASP A 351 21.33 10.13 -19.05
C ASP A 351 20.38 11.01 -18.22
N LEU A 352 20.05 10.53 -17.03
CA LEU A 352 19.20 11.18 -16.03
C LEU A 352 19.91 11.13 -14.68
N GLU A 353 20.00 12.25 -13.99
CA GLU A 353 20.53 12.30 -12.63
C GLU A 353 19.62 11.55 -11.65
N THR A 354 20.23 10.80 -10.74
CA THR A 354 19.54 10.12 -9.66
C THR A 354 19.35 11.07 -8.48
N GLU A 355 18.09 11.44 -8.20
CA GLU A 355 17.78 12.39 -7.13
C GLU A 355 18.00 11.78 -5.74
N GLU A 356 18.46 12.60 -4.79
CA GLU A 356 18.49 12.23 -3.38
C GLU A 356 17.14 12.46 -2.68
N TYR A 357 16.89 11.74 -1.59
CA TYR A 357 15.72 12.01 -0.75
C TYR A 357 15.83 13.37 -0.09
N LYS A 358 14.76 14.16 -0.16
CA LYS A 358 14.65 15.45 0.52
C LYS A 358 14.43 15.23 2.02
N ASP A 359 15.09 16.03 2.86
CA ASP A 359 14.74 16.10 4.29
C ASP A 359 13.43 16.87 4.46
N GLN A 360 12.38 16.16 4.85
CA GLN A 360 11.04 16.72 4.97
C GLN A 360 10.17 15.95 5.93
N VAL A 361 9.18 16.65 6.47
CA VAL A 361 7.98 16.05 7.08
C VAL A 361 6.85 16.13 6.06
N ILE A 362 6.04 15.10 5.98
CA ILE A 362 4.91 14.97 5.06
C ILE A 362 3.71 14.54 5.89
N VAL A 363 2.59 15.25 5.74
CA VAL A 363 1.42 15.15 6.62
C VAL A 363 0.22 14.76 5.75
N PHE A 364 -0.44 13.68 6.13
CA PHE A 364 -1.60 13.10 5.47
C PHE A 364 -2.76 13.08 6.47
N ASN A 365 -3.31 14.26 6.78
CA ASN A 365 -4.32 14.44 7.83
C ASN A 365 -5.67 13.81 7.46
N ASN A 366 -5.94 13.52 6.19
CA ASN A 366 -7.16 12.81 5.81
C ASN A 366 -7.09 11.31 6.10
N MET A 367 -5.89 10.72 6.15
CA MET A 367 -5.68 9.31 6.51
C MET A 367 -4.82 9.08 7.77
N ASP A 368 -4.67 10.11 8.60
CA ASP A 368 -3.98 10.04 9.89
C ASP A 368 -2.57 9.42 9.79
N ARG A 369 -1.78 9.83 8.79
CA ARG A 369 -0.37 9.44 8.62
C ARG A 369 0.57 10.64 8.64
N VAL A 370 1.76 10.43 9.17
CA VAL A 370 2.87 11.41 9.06
C VAL A 370 4.16 10.67 8.74
N ILE A 371 4.93 11.19 7.79
CA ILE A 371 6.25 10.68 7.44
C ILE A 371 7.30 11.76 7.68
N LYS A 372 8.43 11.39 8.29
CA LYS A 372 9.68 12.14 8.18
C LYS A 372 10.67 11.31 7.39
N ARG A 373 11.19 11.87 6.30
CA ARG A 373 12.16 11.21 5.42
C ARG A 373 13.33 12.14 5.15
N ASN A 374 14.53 11.59 5.05
CA ASN A 374 15.71 12.22 4.48
C ASN A 374 16.57 11.15 3.77
N LYS A 375 17.79 11.49 3.36
CA LYS A 375 18.68 10.56 2.64
C LYS A 375 19.10 9.29 3.41
N ASN A 376 18.99 9.29 4.74
CA ASN A 376 19.47 8.21 5.60
C ASN A 376 18.35 7.35 6.19
N TYR A 377 17.14 7.91 6.36
CA TYR A 377 16.01 7.18 6.94
C TYR A 377 14.64 7.71 6.49
N SER A 378 13.63 6.88 6.71
CA SER A 378 12.21 7.25 6.70
C SER A 378 11.54 6.70 7.97
N VAL A 379 10.80 7.54 8.68
CA VAL A 379 9.96 7.14 9.81
C VAL A 379 8.52 7.55 9.55
N GLY A 380 7.61 6.59 9.64
CA GLY A 380 6.17 6.80 9.49
C GLY A 380 5.45 6.59 10.82
N ILE A 381 4.48 7.46 11.15
CA ILE A 381 3.54 7.30 12.26
C ILE A 381 2.16 6.96 11.70
N SER A 382 1.55 5.92 12.25
CA SER A 382 0.22 5.42 11.93
C SER A 382 -0.74 5.72 13.08
N MET A 383 -1.67 6.65 12.85
CA MET A 383 -2.70 7.05 13.80
C MET A 383 -4.08 6.64 13.27
N HIS A 384 -5.13 6.89 14.04
CA HIS A 384 -6.50 6.77 13.57
C HIS A 384 -7.39 7.83 14.23
N SER A 385 -8.56 8.08 13.64
CA SER A 385 -9.45 9.15 14.05
C SER A 385 -10.87 8.91 13.53
N SER A 386 -11.72 9.93 13.56
CA SER A 386 -13.02 9.93 12.87
C SER A 386 -12.92 9.85 11.35
N LYS A 387 -11.71 9.96 10.77
CA LYS A 387 -11.47 9.96 9.32
C LYS A 387 -10.93 8.66 8.78
N THR A 388 -10.29 7.84 9.60
CA THR A 388 -9.59 6.62 9.21
C THR A 388 -9.53 5.66 10.40
N GLY A 389 -9.73 4.37 10.13
CA GLY A 389 -9.71 3.31 11.11
C GLY A 389 -8.31 2.87 11.52
N ASN A 390 -8.22 2.10 12.61
CA ASN A 390 -6.95 1.62 13.16
C ASN A 390 -6.31 0.53 12.30
N TYR A 391 -7.08 -0.45 11.83
CA TYR A 391 -6.65 -1.46 10.85
C TYR A 391 -7.87 -2.03 10.12
N GLU A 392 -7.63 -2.80 9.07
CA GLU A 392 -8.68 -3.48 8.31
C GLU A 392 -8.50 -5.00 8.39
N ASN A 393 -9.57 -5.73 8.71
CA ASN A 393 -9.64 -7.19 8.65
C ASN A 393 -10.86 -7.61 7.81
N VAL A 394 -10.61 -8.11 6.61
CA VAL A 394 -11.65 -8.47 5.64
C VAL A 394 -11.27 -9.79 4.98
N ASN A 395 -12.24 -10.66 4.76
CA ASN A 395 -12.09 -11.93 4.04
C ASN A 395 -10.97 -12.85 4.57
N GLY A 396 -10.62 -12.72 5.85
CA GLY A 396 -9.57 -13.49 6.49
C GLY A 396 -8.14 -12.98 6.26
N ASP A 397 -7.98 -11.85 5.57
CA ASP A 397 -6.70 -11.13 5.52
C ASP A 397 -6.48 -10.35 6.83
N ASN A 398 -5.21 -10.18 7.21
CA ASN A 398 -4.78 -9.28 8.30
C ASN A 398 -5.33 -9.56 9.72
N LYS A 399 -5.51 -10.84 10.08
CA LYS A 399 -6.17 -11.26 11.34
C LYS A 399 -5.46 -10.88 12.65
N LYS A 400 -4.19 -10.45 12.62
CA LYS A 400 -3.35 -10.29 13.83
C LYS A 400 -2.74 -8.90 14.01
N ASN A 401 -2.93 -7.98 13.07
CA ASN A 401 -2.25 -6.67 13.12
C ASN A 401 -3.12 -5.60 13.78
N TRP A 402 -3.76 -5.95 14.90
CA TRP A 402 -4.80 -5.18 15.59
C TRP A 402 -4.41 -3.73 15.88
N PHE A 403 -3.16 -3.52 16.30
CA PHE A 403 -2.69 -2.25 16.86
C PHE A 403 -1.92 -1.39 15.84
N THR A 404 -1.97 -1.72 14.55
CA THR A 404 -1.15 -1.05 13.52
C THR A 404 -1.53 0.41 13.24
N GLY A 405 -2.69 0.87 13.71
CA GLY A 405 -3.10 2.28 13.69
C GLY A 405 -3.11 2.96 15.06
N ASP A 406 -2.66 2.28 16.12
CA ASP A 406 -2.79 2.76 17.51
C ASP A 406 -1.58 3.62 17.94
N GLY A 407 -1.11 4.46 17.01
CA GLY A 407 0.09 5.27 17.19
C GLY A 407 1.38 4.51 16.86
N ALA A 408 1.28 3.44 16.06
CA ALA A 408 2.42 2.64 15.64
C ALA A 408 3.42 3.46 14.82
N TYR A 409 4.71 3.12 14.92
CA TYR A 409 5.75 3.70 14.06
C TYR A 409 6.56 2.64 13.34
N LEU A 410 6.98 2.96 12.11
CA LEU A 410 7.89 2.15 11.30
C LEU A 410 9.13 3.00 10.94
N LEU A 411 10.32 2.40 11.04
CA LEU A 411 11.62 3.01 10.76
C LEU A 411 12.37 2.22 9.69
N TYR A 412 12.49 2.84 8.51
CA TYR A 412 13.28 2.38 7.39
C TYR A 412 14.63 3.12 7.40
N ASP A 413 15.73 2.39 7.34
CA ASP A 413 17.10 2.92 7.34
C ASP A 413 18.02 2.02 6.50
N GLU A 414 19.32 1.93 6.84
CA GLU A 414 20.28 1.08 6.10
C GLU A 414 20.09 -0.43 6.32
N ASP A 415 19.19 -0.83 7.24
CA ASP A 415 18.74 -2.22 7.34
C ASP A 415 17.62 -2.48 6.31
N TYR A 416 18.05 -2.74 5.08
CA TYR A 416 17.18 -2.98 3.93
C TYR A 416 16.22 -4.15 4.15
N GLU A 417 16.50 -5.09 5.05
CA GLU A 417 15.71 -6.30 5.23
C GLU A 417 14.71 -6.20 6.39
N GLN A 418 14.67 -5.08 7.11
CA GLN A 418 13.92 -4.92 8.35
C GLN A 418 12.46 -5.40 8.27
N TYR A 419 11.74 -5.05 7.20
CA TYR A 419 10.31 -5.35 7.05
C TYR A 419 9.99 -6.56 6.15
N GLU A 420 11.01 -7.19 5.56
CA GLU A 420 10.86 -8.43 4.78
C GLU A 420 10.47 -9.60 5.70
N ASN A 421 9.38 -10.33 5.44
CA ASN A 421 8.86 -11.38 6.34
C ASN A 421 8.64 -10.94 7.81
N TYR A 422 8.59 -9.63 8.08
CA TYR A 422 8.49 -9.09 9.45
C TYR A 422 7.12 -9.39 10.06
N TRP A 423 6.04 -9.03 9.35
CA TRP A 423 4.67 -9.11 9.84
C TRP A 423 4.19 -10.54 10.11
N GLU A 424 4.77 -11.54 9.42
CA GLU A 424 4.48 -12.95 9.67
C GLU A 424 5.18 -13.49 10.93
N ASN A 425 6.28 -12.86 11.32
CA ASN A 425 7.16 -13.35 12.39
C ASN A 425 7.14 -12.48 13.66
N ILE A 426 6.62 -11.25 13.58
CA ILE A 426 6.53 -10.33 14.72
C ILE A 426 5.61 -10.89 15.82
N ASP A 427 5.87 -10.48 17.05
CA ASP A 427 4.88 -10.53 18.12
C ASP A 427 3.83 -9.43 17.96
N PRO A 428 2.58 -9.74 17.53
CA PRO A 428 1.58 -8.73 17.21
C PRO A 428 1.08 -7.95 18.43
N TYR A 429 1.32 -8.47 19.64
CA TYR A 429 0.99 -7.76 20.88
C TYR A 429 1.89 -6.53 21.07
N TYR A 430 3.13 -6.57 20.57
CA TYR A 430 4.12 -5.52 20.78
C TYR A 430 4.40 -4.76 19.48
N ILE A 431 3.41 -4.05 18.95
CA ILE A 431 3.61 -3.16 17.80
C ILE A 431 4.39 -1.90 18.27
N PRO A 432 5.51 -1.52 17.62
CA PRO A 432 6.32 -0.39 18.07
C PRO A 432 5.51 0.92 18.13
N GLY A 433 5.53 1.60 19.28
CA GLY A 433 4.86 2.89 19.52
C GLY A 433 3.47 2.80 20.17
N THR A 434 2.86 1.61 20.21
CA THR A 434 1.50 1.44 20.74
C THR A 434 1.49 1.29 22.26
N THR A 435 0.33 1.58 22.85
CA THR A 435 0.08 1.44 24.28
C THR A 435 -1.17 0.59 24.42
N GLU A 436 -1.06 -0.58 25.03
CA GLU A 436 -2.13 -1.57 25.01
C GLU A 436 -2.33 -2.22 26.38
N ILE A 437 -3.48 -2.87 26.53
CA ILE A 437 -3.78 -3.75 27.65
C ILE A 437 -3.29 -5.15 27.31
N LYS A 438 -2.59 -5.80 28.22
CA LYS A 438 -2.18 -7.19 28.08
C LYS A 438 -3.39 -8.09 28.25
N MET A 439 -3.83 -8.68 27.16
CA MET A 439 -4.96 -9.60 27.11
C MET A 439 -4.81 -10.57 25.94
N ASP A 440 -5.58 -11.65 25.92
CA ASP A 440 -5.65 -12.55 24.77
C ASP A 440 -6.45 -11.89 23.64
N MET A 441 -5.81 -11.76 22.48
CA MET A 441 -6.39 -11.12 21.29
C MET A 441 -6.72 -12.15 20.19
N GLU A 442 -6.48 -13.44 20.42
CA GLU A 442 -6.80 -14.46 19.43
C GLU A 442 -8.30 -14.46 19.10
N ASN A 443 -8.62 -14.37 17.80
CA ASN A 443 -9.98 -14.23 17.26
C ASN A 443 -10.73 -12.96 17.71
N VAL A 444 -10.04 -11.96 18.25
CA VAL A 444 -10.63 -10.66 18.55
C VAL A 444 -10.65 -9.80 17.29
N ASP A 445 -11.81 -9.23 16.99
CA ASP A 445 -11.96 -8.18 16.00
C ASP A 445 -11.84 -6.81 16.66
N ALA A 446 -10.59 -6.33 16.72
CA ALA A 446 -10.22 -5.05 17.32
C ALA A 446 -10.45 -3.83 16.41
N GLU A 447 -11.13 -4.01 15.26
CA GLU A 447 -11.25 -2.92 14.28
C GLU A 447 -12.00 -1.74 14.90
N ARG A 448 -11.54 -0.53 14.60
CA ARG A 448 -12.19 0.75 14.89
C ARG A 448 -12.21 1.54 13.61
N ASN A 449 -13.38 2.04 13.23
CA ASN A 449 -13.54 2.83 12.01
C ASN A 449 -14.78 3.74 12.11
N PHE A 450 -14.89 4.70 11.20
CA PHE A 450 -15.98 5.67 11.17
C PHE A 450 -17.28 5.15 10.53
N ARG A 451 -17.28 3.96 9.92
CA ARG A 451 -18.45 3.37 9.22
C ARG A 451 -19.31 2.51 10.14
N THR A 452 -18.69 1.66 10.96
CA THR A 452 -19.38 0.61 11.73
C THR A 452 -19.00 0.58 13.21
N LYS A 453 -17.86 1.18 13.62
CA LYS A 453 -17.32 1.07 14.98
C LYS A 453 -16.80 2.41 15.52
N PHE A 454 -17.69 3.41 15.52
CA PHE A 454 -17.41 4.79 15.92
C PHE A 454 -17.08 4.92 17.42
N THR A 455 -16.30 5.95 17.76
CA THR A 455 -15.98 6.34 19.13
C THR A 455 -16.00 7.86 19.28
N GLU A 456 -16.35 8.37 20.46
CA GLU A 456 -16.35 9.80 20.77
C GLU A 456 -14.93 10.39 20.80
N ARG A 457 -13.94 9.63 21.30
CA ARG A 457 -12.53 10.03 21.26
C ARG A 457 -11.92 9.64 19.92
N ASN A 458 -11.87 10.60 19.00
CA ASN A 458 -11.53 10.33 17.61
C ASN A 458 -10.69 11.45 16.97
N MET A 459 -9.90 12.14 17.80
CA MET A 459 -9.12 13.30 17.39
C MET A 459 -7.68 12.90 17.08
N ALA A 460 -7.27 13.05 15.81
CA ALA A 460 -5.88 12.99 15.42
C ALA A 460 -5.55 14.03 14.35
N GLY A 461 -4.28 14.41 14.30
CA GLY A 461 -3.74 15.15 13.18
C GLY A 461 -2.36 15.73 13.44
N ALA A 462 -1.80 16.34 12.41
CA ALA A 462 -0.46 16.87 12.41
C ALA A 462 -0.32 18.21 11.69
N LEU A 463 0.78 18.88 11.99
CA LEU A 463 1.25 20.11 11.39
C LEU A 463 2.73 19.97 11.05
N LYS A 464 3.15 20.58 9.93
CA LYS A 464 4.56 20.68 9.57
C LYS A 464 4.99 22.11 9.30
N TRP A 465 6.28 22.35 9.52
CA TRP A 465 7.02 23.49 8.99
C TRP A 465 8.39 23.02 8.49
N HIS A 466 8.62 23.09 7.17
CA HIS A 466 9.77 22.45 6.52
C HIS A 466 9.94 20.97 6.92
N TYR A 467 11.06 20.63 7.57
CA TYR A 467 11.41 19.29 8.05
C TYR A 467 11.15 19.09 9.55
N TYR A 468 10.41 20.02 10.16
CA TYR A 468 9.91 19.96 11.52
C TYR A 468 8.41 19.67 11.53
N GLY A 469 7.93 18.99 12.56
CA GLY A 469 6.52 18.62 12.66
C GLY A 469 6.05 18.36 14.09
N ALA A 470 4.75 18.48 14.30
CA ALA A 470 4.06 18.05 15.50
C ALA A 470 2.82 17.25 15.09
N ALA A 471 2.56 16.13 15.76
CA ALA A 471 1.37 15.32 15.59
C ALA A 471 0.79 14.93 16.94
N GLY A 472 -0.51 14.70 17.00
CA GLY A 472 -1.20 14.26 18.20
C GLY A 472 -2.36 13.31 17.88
N MET A 473 -2.65 12.41 18.83
CA MET A 473 -3.79 11.49 18.81
C MET A 473 -4.36 11.38 20.23
N ASP A 474 -5.66 11.68 20.40
CA ASP A 474 -6.43 11.36 21.61
C ASP A 474 -6.91 9.91 21.48
N PHE A 475 -6.12 9.01 22.05
CA PHE A 475 -6.22 7.58 21.84
C PHE A 475 -7.28 6.96 22.76
N VAL A 476 -8.04 6.04 22.18
CA VAL A 476 -8.86 5.07 22.87
C VAL A 476 -8.66 3.73 22.20
N ASN A 477 -8.40 2.69 22.99
CA ASN A 477 -8.15 1.36 22.44
C ASN A 477 -9.43 0.70 21.94
N TRP A 478 -9.28 -0.44 21.26
CA TRP A 478 -10.36 -1.13 20.58
C TRP A 478 -11.55 -1.54 21.46
N ASN A 479 -11.40 -1.67 22.78
CA ASN A 479 -12.49 -2.02 23.71
C ASN A 479 -12.85 -0.90 24.71
N GLU A 480 -12.34 0.31 24.48
CA GLU A 480 -12.59 1.51 25.31
C GLU A 480 -12.14 1.40 26.79
N LYS A 481 -11.29 0.43 27.09
CA LYS A 481 -10.74 0.23 28.44
C LYS A 481 -9.39 0.88 28.67
N LEU A 482 -8.81 1.50 27.65
CA LEU A 482 -7.56 2.24 27.74
C LEU A 482 -7.70 3.53 26.95
N THR A 483 -7.31 4.64 27.57
CA THR A 483 -7.19 5.94 26.90
C THR A 483 -5.81 6.52 27.16
N SER A 484 -5.31 7.32 26.22
CA SER A 484 -4.11 8.13 26.42
C SER A 484 -4.06 9.29 25.44
N ARG A 485 -3.15 10.23 25.68
CA ARG A 485 -2.87 11.36 24.81
C ARG A 485 -1.47 11.20 24.25
N LYS A 486 -1.35 10.95 22.95
CA LYS A 486 -0.07 10.61 22.28
C LYS A 486 0.38 11.75 21.38
N SER A 487 1.61 12.23 21.54
CA SER A 487 2.21 13.25 20.69
C SER A 487 3.54 12.82 20.12
N TRP A 488 3.80 13.27 18.89
CA TRP A 488 5.06 13.07 18.19
C TRP A 488 5.63 14.41 17.75
N PHE A 489 6.88 14.68 18.08
CA PHE A 489 7.59 15.87 17.66
C PHE A 489 8.75 15.48 16.74
N PHE A 490 8.65 15.89 15.48
CA PHE A 490 9.63 15.63 14.44
C PHE A 490 10.67 16.75 14.47
N VAL A 491 11.88 16.42 14.91
CA VAL A 491 12.99 17.37 15.11
C VAL A 491 14.16 17.07 14.17
N SER A 492 15.21 17.88 14.23
CA SER A 492 16.35 17.79 13.30
C SER A 492 17.14 16.48 13.37
N TRP A 493 17.05 15.75 14.49
CA TRP A 493 17.84 14.55 14.74
C TRP A 493 16.99 13.26 14.85
N GLY A 494 15.66 13.36 14.88
CA GLY A 494 14.80 12.20 15.10
C GLY A 494 13.37 12.58 15.48
N VAL A 495 12.73 11.72 16.28
CA VAL A 495 11.34 11.88 16.72
C VAL A 495 11.25 11.68 18.22
N ILE A 496 10.58 12.62 18.90
CA ILE A 496 10.27 12.53 20.33
C ILE A 496 8.81 12.10 20.48
N PHE A 497 8.58 11.08 21.29
CA PHE A 497 7.31 10.49 21.64
C PHE A 497 6.95 10.94 23.06
N ALA A 498 5.80 11.58 23.21
CA ALA A 498 5.29 12.03 24.50
C ALA A 498 3.87 11.54 24.70
N GLU A 499 3.67 10.77 25.76
CA GLU A 499 2.37 10.19 26.10
C GLU A 499 1.99 10.51 27.54
N SER A 500 0.73 10.89 27.74
CA SER A 500 0.17 11.22 29.04
C SER A 500 -1.25 10.72 29.17
N ASN A 501 -1.82 10.88 30.37
CA ASN A 501 -3.16 10.44 30.69
C ASN A 501 -3.38 8.96 30.35
N ILE A 502 -2.34 8.13 30.51
CA ILE A 502 -2.44 6.68 30.29
C ILE A 502 -3.26 6.14 31.46
N THR A 503 -4.51 5.84 31.16
CA THR A 503 -5.49 5.34 32.11
C THR A 503 -6.19 4.14 31.50
N GLY A 504 -6.16 3.00 32.17
CA GLY A 504 -6.83 1.81 31.65
C GLY A 504 -7.21 0.76 32.69
N GLU A 505 -7.93 -0.26 32.25
CA GLU A 505 -8.37 -1.42 33.04
C GLU A 505 -7.53 -2.66 32.72
N GLY A 506 -6.77 -3.17 33.69
CA GLY A 506 -5.83 -4.29 33.56
C GLY A 506 -4.36 -3.88 33.44
N GLU A 507 -3.50 -4.83 33.09
CA GLU A 507 -2.06 -4.60 32.92
C GLU A 507 -1.80 -3.80 31.63
N VAL A 508 -1.34 -2.56 31.75
CA VAL A 508 -1.06 -1.68 30.59
C VAL A 508 0.44 -1.57 30.33
N TYR A 509 0.83 -1.53 29.06
CA TYR A 509 2.21 -1.34 28.64
C TYR A 509 2.32 -0.47 27.38
N THR A 510 3.46 0.21 27.21
CA THR A 510 3.84 0.89 25.96
C THR A 510 5.00 0.14 25.31
N THR A 511 4.87 -0.21 24.03
CA THR A 511 5.96 -0.83 23.26
C THR A 511 6.88 0.25 22.69
N ILE A 512 8.15 0.24 23.09
CA ILE A 512 9.19 1.14 22.56
C ILE A 512 9.72 0.62 21.23
N LEU A 513 9.96 -0.69 21.15
CA LEU A 513 10.58 -1.34 20.01
C LEU A 513 10.15 -2.80 19.91
N ASN A 514 10.01 -3.29 18.69
CA ASN A 514 9.96 -4.71 18.35
C ASN A 514 10.61 -4.88 16.99
N ARG A 515 11.94 -5.06 17.00
CA ARG A 515 12.77 -4.99 15.79
C ARG A 515 13.39 -6.35 15.48
N LYS A 516 13.50 -6.65 14.18
CA LYS A 516 13.96 -7.93 13.65
C LYS A 516 15.45 -7.84 13.34
N PHE A 517 16.19 -8.90 13.62
CA PHE A 517 17.61 -9.03 13.34
C PHE A 517 17.92 -10.46 12.85
N LYS A 518 18.96 -10.59 12.02
CA LYS A 518 19.46 -11.91 11.59
C LYS A 518 20.21 -12.62 12.70
N ASP A 519 21.01 -11.85 13.44
CA ASP A 519 21.79 -12.28 14.59
C ASP A 519 21.39 -11.47 15.82
N ILE A 520 21.77 -11.94 17.01
CA ILE A 520 21.55 -11.16 18.24
C ILE A 520 22.38 -9.86 18.13
N PRO A 521 21.74 -8.67 18.15
CA PRO A 521 22.46 -7.41 18.01
C PRO A 521 23.20 -7.04 19.30
N LEU A 522 24.16 -6.12 19.20
CA LEU A 522 24.72 -5.45 20.38
C LEU A 522 23.64 -4.55 21.01
N ILE A 523 23.39 -4.76 22.30
CA ILE A 523 22.43 -3.99 23.10
C ILE A 523 23.17 -3.36 24.27
N LYS A 524 23.04 -2.04 24.46
CA LYS A 524 23.61 -1.33 25.61
C LYS A 524 22.56 -0.52 26.35
N ALA A 525 22.49 -0.68 27.66
CA ALA A 525 21.74 0.15 28.58
C ALA A 525 22.69 1.07 29.36
N ASP A 526 22.59 2.38 29.17
CA ASP A 526 23.51 3.38 29.74
C ASP A 526 25.01 2.99 29.55
N ASN A 527 25.36 2.58 28.33
CA ASN A 527 26.70 2.07 27.93
C ASN A 527 27.11 0.72 28.54
N THR A 528 26.25 0.06 29.30
CA THR A 528 26.47 -1.29 29.81
C THR A 528 25.83 -2.31 28.87
N GLU A 529 26.60 -3.28 28.40
CA GLU A 529 26.10 -4.32 27.50
C GLU A 529 25.04 -5.20 28.19
N VAL A 530 23.97 -5.51 27.45
CA VAL A 530 22.90 -6.43 27.89
C VAL A 530 23.06 -7.73 27.13
N THR A 531 23.46 -8.79 27.83
CA THR A 531 23.71 -10.12 27.25
C THR A 531 22.63 -11.14 27.57
N GLU A 532 21.79 -10.86 28.56
CA GLU A 532 20.69 -11.73 28.97
C GLU A 532 19.54 -11.69 27.95
N LYS A 533 18.82 -12.81 27.82
CA LYS A 533 17.69 -12.91 26.87
C LYS A 533 16.47 -12.13 27.33
N GLU A 534 16.30 -11.93 28.63
CA GLU A 534 15.20 -11.17 29.19
C GLU A 534 15.71 -10.40 30.41
N THR A 535 15.58 -9.08 30.37
CA THR A 535 16.15 -8.19 31.38
C THR A 535 15.19 -7.06 31.69
N LYS A 536 15.07 -6.73 32.97
CA LYS A 536 14.40 -5.52 33.44
C LYS A 536 15.46 -4.54 33.93
N VAL A 537 15.51 -3.35 33.35
CA VAL A 537 16.60 -2.38 33.60
C VAL A 537 16.08 -0.95 33.68
N LYS A 538 16.66 -0.16 34.59
CA LYS A 538 16.42 1.29 34.71
C LYS A 538 17.53 2.08 34.04
N LEU A 539 17.19 2.74 32.94
CA LEU A 539 18.15 3.46 32.10
C LEU A 539 17.63 4.81 31.64
N GLU A 540 18.52 5.60 31.07
CA GLU A 540 18.16 6.80 30.31
C GLU A 540 18.42 6.61 28.81
N ASN A 541 19.42 5.79 28.45
CA ASN A 541 19.83 5.57 27.06
C ASN A 541 19.87 4.08 26.75
N LEU A 542 19.23 3.70 25.65
CA LEU A 542 19.28 2.37 25.10
C LEU A 542 19.86 2.45 23.68
N GLU A 543 20.92 1.70 23.41
CA GLU A 543 21.50 1.55 22.08
C GLU A 543 21.28 0.11 21.61
N ILE A 544 20.74 -0.05 20.40
CA ILE A 544 20.56 -1.36 19.76
C ILE A 544 21.08 -1.23 18.34
N ASP A 545 22.18 -1.93 18.03
CA ASP A 545 22.78 -1.95 16.69
C ASP A 545 22.96 -0.53 16.09
N GLY A 546 23.61 0.35 16.87
CA GLY A 546 23.89 1.73 16.47
C GLY A 546 22.68 2.69 16.49
N ARG A 547 21.46 2.22 16.81
CA ARG A 547 20.27 3.06 16.96
C ARG A 547 20.07 3.42 18.42
N THR A 548 19.90 4.71 18.71
CA THR A 548 19.76 5.19 20.09
C THR A 548 18.32 5.57 20.41
N TYR A 549 17.86 5.12 21.57
CA TYR A 549 16.60 5.47 22.20
C TYR A 549 16.89 6.22 23.49
N ILE A 550 16.32 7.41 23.63
CA ILE A 550 16.54 8.33 24.75
C ILE A 550 15.26 8.40 25.57
N PHE A 551 15.35 8.22 26.88
CA PHE A 551 14.27 8.46 27.82
C PHE A 551 14.50 9.79 28.56
N TYR A 552 13.46 10.61 28.71
CA TYR A 552 13.55 11.95 29.33
C TYR A 552 13.57 11.93 30.86
N GLY A 553 13.48 10.74 31.45
CA GLY A 553 13.80 10.44 32.83
C GLY A 553 14.27 9.00 32.94
N ARG A 554 14.95 8.66 34.03
CA ARG A 554 15.42 7.29 34.27
C ARG A 554 14.23 6.33 34.32
N THR A 555 14.10 5.50 33.31
CA THR A 555 12.90 4.71 33.03
C THR A 555 13.21 3.23 33.16
N GLU A 556 12.37 2.50 33.89
CA GLU A 556 12.41 1.05 33.96
C GLU A 556 11.78 0.46 32.70
N ILE A 557 12.54 -0.31 31.92
CA ILE A 557 12.07 -0.99 30.73
C ILE A 557 12.34 -2.49 30.83
N ASN A 558 11.56 -3.26 30.09
CA ASN A 558 11.81 -4.67 29.84
C ASN A 558 12.43 -4.81 28.45
N ILE A 559 13.45 -5.65 28.34
CA ILE A 559 14.10 -6.03 27.08
C ILE A 559 13.98 -7.55 26.96
N LYS A 560 13.52 -8.04 25.80
CA LYS A 560 13.44 -9.47 25.51
C LYS A 560 13.96 -9.76 24.11
N ILE A 561 14.89 -10.71 24.04
CA ILE A 561 15.45 -11.26 22.81
C ILE A 561 14.78 -12.61 22.56
N GLU A 562 13.96 -12.66 21.53
CA GLU A 562 13.19 -13.85 21.18
C GLU A 562 13.57 -14.35 19.78
N LYS A 563 13.79 -15.66 19.64
CA LYS A 563 13.96 -16.26 18.32
C LYS A 563 12.59 -16.61 17.74
N ARG A 564 12.25 -16.07 16.57
CA ARG A 564 11.00 -16.36 15.85
C ARG A 564 11.31 -16.72 14.41
N GLY A 565 11.03 -17.97 14.05
CA GLY A 565 11.48 -18.55 12.78
C GLY A 565 13.01 -18.51 12.66
N SER A 566 13.47 -17.93 11.55
CA SER A 566 14.90 -17.76 11.24
C SER A 566 15.51 -16.46 11.79
N TYR A 567 14.74 -15.66 12.54
CA TYR A 567 15.15 -14.33 12.99
C TYR A 567 15.18 -14.20 14.51
N TYR A 568 15.89 -13.20 15.00
CA TYR A 568 15.81 -12.70 16.37
C TYR A 568 14.99 -11.42 16.40
N PHE A 569 14.12 -11.28 17.39
CA PHE A 569 13.38 -10.07 17.67
C PHE A 569 13.82 -9.49 19.00
N VAL A 570 14.20 -8.22 19.02
CA VAL A 570 14.42 -7.46 20.25
C VAL A 570 13.17 -6.66 20.54
N LYS A 571 12.45 -7.08 21.58
CA LYS A 571 11.27 -6.42 22.12
C LYS A 571 11.67 -5.56 23.30
N VAL A 572 11.18 -4.33 23.32
CA VAL A 572 11.42 -3.36 24.40
C VAL A 572 10.10 -2.71 24.76
N TRP A 573 9.69 -2.79 26.02
CA TRP A 573 8.44 -2.19 26.49
C TRP A 573 8.54 -1.62 27.90
N LYS A 574 7.66 -0.67 28.19
CA LYS A 574 7.45 -0.06 29.50
C LYS A 574 6.14 -0.57 30.08
N GLU A 575 6.16 -1.18 31.26
CA GLU A 575 4.95 -1.47 32.03
C GLU A 575 4.44 -0.22 32.75
N HIS A 576 3.16 0.10 32.62
CA HIS A 576 2.50 1.15 33.42
C HIS A 576 1.86 0.60 34.70
N GLY A 577 1.79 -0.72 34.83
CA GLY A 577 1.22 -1.42 35.97
C GLY A 577 -0.22 -1.86 35.73
N GLU A 578 -0.84 -2.38 36.79
CA GLU A 578 -2.23 -2.82 36.82
C GLU A 578 -3.15 -1.61 37.10
N ASN A 579 -4.14 -1.40 36.24
CA ASN A 579 -5.11 -0.30 36.31
C ASN A 579 -4.45 1.10 36.50
N PRO A 580 -3.51 1.51 35.63
CA PRO A 580 -2.85 2.81 35.79
C PRO A 580 -3.87 3.96 35.68
N VAL A 581 -3.58 5.05 36.38
CA VAL A 581 -4.33 6.30 36.29
C VAL A 581 -3.32 7.42 36.06
N ASN A 582 -3.50 8.18 34.98
CA ASN A 582 -2.64 9.31 34.63
C ASN A 582 -1.14 8.96 34.53
N SER A 583 -0.79 7.75 34.08
CA SER A 583 0.61 7.44 33.80
C SER A 583 1.12 8.22 32.58
N SER A 584 2.43 8.39 32.46
CA SER A 584 3.06 9.11 31.35
C SER A 584 4.40 8.50 30.97
N LEU A 585 4.82 8.78 29.75
CA LEU A 585 6.11 8.33 29.21
C LEU A 585 6.59 9.31 28.15
N VAL A 586 7.87 9.69 28.23
CA VAL A 586 8.53 10.52 27.22
C VAL A 586 9.85 9.89 26.82
N TRP A 587 9.97 9.59 25.53
CA TRP A 587 11.14 8.96 24.95
C TRP A 587 11.37 9.43 23.51
N ALA A 588 12.49 9.08 22.89
CA ALA A 588 12.81 9.49 21.54
C ALA A 588 13.64 8.46 20.79
N VAL A 589 13.49 8.42 19.47
CA VAL A 589 14.38 7.69 18.56
C VAL A 589 15.35 8.69 17.93
N VAL A 590 16.65 8.47 18.11
CA VAL A 590 17.72 9.27 17.50
C VAL A 590 18.15 8.62 16.20
N MET A 591 18.09 9.39 15.12
CA MET A 591 18.32 8.91 13.75
C MET A 591 19.49 9.65 13.08
N LYS A 592 20.27 10.44 13.85
CA LYS A 592 21.47 11.14 13.41
C LYS A 592 22.66 10.81 14.31
N ASN A 593 23.65 10.09 13.76
CA ASN A 593 24.76 9.49 14.51
C ASN A 593 25.76 10.47 15.17
N ASN A 594 25.65 11.78 14.94
CA ASN A 594 26.67 12.76 15.39
C ASN A 594 26.19 13.69 16.52
N ALA A 595 25.00 13.48 17.09
CA ALA A 595 24.52 14.31 18.19
C ALA A 595 25.02 13.77 19.53
N VAL A 596 25.59 14.63 20.37
CA VAL A 596 25.89 14.30 21.76
C VAL A 596 24.56 14.14 22.50
N ILE A 597 24.28 12.95 23.02
CA ILE A 597 22.97 12.56 23.56
C ILE A 597 22.55 13.42 24.76
N SER A 598 23.48 13.77 25.66
CA SER A 598 23.20 14.62 26.83
C SER A 598 22.64 15.99 26.43
N ASP A 599 23.23 16.58 25.40
CA ASP A 599 22.84 17.91 24.90
C ASP A 599 21.41 17.90 24.35
N LEU A 600 20.93 16.77 23.83
CA LEU A 600 19.60 16.68 23.23
C LEU A 600 18.49 16.91 24.26
N ARG A 601 18.57 16.30 25.45
CA ARG A 601 17.54 16.45 26.49
C ARG A 601 17.44 17.89 27.00
N GLU A 602 18.59 18.55 27.16
CA GLU A 602 18.67 19.95 27.59
C GLU A 602 18.09 20.90 26.53
N LYS A 603 18.44 20.67 25.26
CA LYS A 603 18.02 21.52 24.14
C LYS A 603 16.58 21.30 23.68
N PHE A 604 16.02 20.13 23.97
CA PHE A 604 14.69 19.69 23.54
C PHE A 604 13.84 19.31 24.74
N THR A 605 13.52 20.27 25.61
CA THR A 605 12.75 20.01 26.84
C THR A 605 11.28 19.76 26.55
N VAL A 606 10.75 18.63 27.04
CA VAL A 606 9.33 18.28 26.97
C VAL A 606 8.63 18.66 28.27
N THR A 607 7.45 19.25 28.17
CA THR A 607 6.56 19.55 29.29
C THR A 607 5.18 18.98 28.99
N ILE A 608 4.70 18.09 29.85
CA ILE A 608 3.35 17.52 29.81
C ILE A 608 2.52 18.24 30.87
N THR A 609 1.43 18.85 30.44
CA THR A 609 0.35 19.30 31.32
C THR A 609 -0.92 18.54 30.97
N GLU A 610 -1.96 18.67 31.79
CA GLU A 610 -3.29 18.13 31.45
C GLU A 610 -3.73 18.61 30.07
N ASP A 611 -3.59 19.92 29.80
CA ASP A 611 -4.13 20.51 28.58
C ASP A 611 -3.23 20.39 27.35
N LYS A 612 -1.91 20.27 27.52
CA LYS A 612 -0.95 20.43 26.42
C LYS A 612 0.28 19.55 26.58
N HIS A 613 0.79 19.07 25.47
CA HIS A 613 2.19 18.64 25.35
C HIS A 613 2.99 19.75 24.67
N ILE A 614 4.06 20.20 25.30
CA ILE A 614 4.91 21.27 24.80
C ILE A 614 6.34 20.75 24.64
N LEU A 615 6.94 21.00 23.50
CA LEU A 615 8.37 20.79 23.28
C LEU A 615 9.04 22.14 23.03
N LYS A 616 10.03 22.50 23.84
CA LYS A 616 10.94 23.62 23.56
C LYS A 616 12.17 23.09 22.88
N GLY A 617 12.33 23.34 21.58
CA GLY A 617 13.51 22.95 20.79
C GLY A 617 14.41 24.13 20.42
N GLU A 618 15.51 23.87 19.72
CA GLU A 618 16.48 24.93 19.34
C GLU A 618 15.88 25.98 18.40
N LYS A 619 15.28 25.55 17.28
CA LYS A 619 14.70 26.47 16.26
C LYS A 619 13.20 26.68 16.40
N CYS A 620 12.50 25.70 16.96
CA CYS A 620 11.05 25.71 17.08
C CYS A 620 10.63 25.33 18.49
N ASN A 621 9.54 25.94 18.94
CA ASN A 621 8.72 25.39 20.02
C ASN A 621 7.49 24.73 19.38
N TYR A 622 7.02 23.65 19.97
CA TYR A 622 5.91 22.85 19.47
C TYR A 622 4.87 22.72 20.57
N ALA A 623 3.60 22.64 20.19
CA ALA A 623 2.54 22.28 21.11
C ALA A 623 1.51 21.37 20.43
N VAL A 624 1.00 20.41 21.20
CA VAL A 624 -0.23 19.67 20.93
C VAL A 624 -1.22 20.03 22.03
N ASN A 625 -2.40 20.52 21.66
CA ASN A 625 -3.42 21.03 22.57
C ASN A 625 -4.62 20.08 22.65
N TRP A 626 -4.86 19.53 23.83
CA TRP A 626 -5.91 18.55 24.06
C TRP A 626 -7.29 19.16 24.32
N LYS A 627 -7.36 20.48 24.52
CA LYS A 627 -8.63 21.24 24.62
C LYS A 627 -9.04 21.90 23.29
N ALA A 628 -8.43 21.48 22.18
CA ALA A 628 -8.60 22.14 20.88
C ALA A 628 -10.06 22.19 20.40
N GLU A 629 -10.84 21.12 20.63
CA GLU A 629 -12.26 21.09 20.24
C GLU A 629 -13.14 21.96 21.13
N GLU A 630 -12.87 21.99 22.44
CA GLU A 630 -13.66 22.73 23.42
C GLU A 630 -13.42 24.25 23.33
N GLU A 631 -12.17 24.65 23.09
CA GLU A 631 -11.75 26.05 23.18
C GLU A 631 -11.58 26.75 21.81
N THR A 632 -11.90 26.07 20.70
CA THR A 632 -11.62 26.55 19.32
C THR A 632 -10.15 26.96 19.11
N GLN A 633 -9.25 26.28 19.82
CA GLN A 633 -7.81 26.54 19.77
C GLN A 633 -7.13 25.65 18.72
N PRO A 634 -5.95 26.06 18.19
CA PRO A 634 -5.19 25.18 17.32
C PRO A 634 -4.77 23.91 18.06
N PHE A 635 -4.97 22.76 17.42
CA PHE A 635 -4.59 21.45 17.93
C PHE A 635 -3.08 21.26 17.89
N CYS A 636 -2.43 21.59 16.77
CA CYS A 636 -0.97 21.58 16.66
C CYS A 636 -0.46 23.00 16.38
N VAL A 637 0.60 23.40 17.08
CA VAL A 637 1.28 24.69 16.89
C VAL A 637 2.77 24.46 16.75
N ILE A 638 3.40 25.13 15.77
CA ILE A 638 4.85 25.23 15.63
C ILE A 638 5.21 26.70 15.64
N TYR A 639 5.82 27.17 16.73
CA TYR A 639 6.38 28.51 16.85
C TYR A 639 7.84 28.53 16.40
N ARG A 640 8.18 29.43 15.50
CA ARG A 640 9.50 29.56 14.87
C ARG A 640 10.25 30.70 15.53
N LYS A 641 11.41 30.40 16.12
CA LYS A 641 12.20 31.38 16.87
C LYS A 641 12.92 32.36 15.95
N ASP A 642 13.33 31.90 14.77
CA ASP A 642 14.12 32.69 13.82
C ASP A 642 13.35 33.90 13.25
N ASP A 643 12.04 33.76 13.04
CA ASP A 643 11.18 34.81 12.46
C ASP A 643 9.99 35.23 13.34
N ASN A 644 9.91 34.69 14.57
CA ASN A 644 8.83 34.94 15.54
C ASN A 644 7.41 34.72 14.98
N ARG A 645 7.23 33.69 14.15
CA ARG A 645 5.93 33.33 13.58
C ARG A 645 5.50 31.94 14.01
N GLU A 646 4.20 31.72 14.04
CA GLU A 646 3.61 30.41 14.31
C GLU A 646 2.90 29.84 13.09
N SER A 647 2.94 28.53 12.95
CA SER A 647 2.05 27.74 12.12
C SER A 647 1.04 27.04 13.02
N ARG A 648 -0.21 26.91 12.54
CA ARG A 648 -1.32 26.37 13.31
C ARG A 648 -2.10 25.34 12.48
N MET A 649 -2.58 24.30 13.11
CA MET A 649 -3.54 23.34 12.55
C MET A 649 -4.72 23.18 13.51
N TYR A 650 -5.93 23.17 12.96
CA TYR A 650 -7.19 22.96 13.69
C TYR A 650 -7.81 21.63 13.27
N ILE A 651 -8.41 20.90 14.21
CA ILE A 651 -9.04 19.59 13.94
C ILE A 651 -10.36 19.76 13.18
N LYS A 652 -11.17 20.74 13.59
CA LYS A 652 -12.39 21.17 12.91
C LYS A 652 -12.09 22.51 12.23
N ASN A 653 -12.22 22.56 10.91
CA ASN A 653 -12.23 23.83 10.18
C ASN A 653 -13.62 24.45 10.42
N TYR A 654 -13.71 25.44 11.31
CA TYR A 654 -14.90 26.30 11.44
C TYR A 654 -14.91 27.38 10.38
#